data_AF-A0A834W6B3-F1
#
_entry.id   AF-A0A834W6B3-F1
#
_cell.length_a   1.000
_cell.length_b   1.000
_cell.length_c   1.000
_cell.angle_alpha   90.00
_cell.angle_beta   90.00
_cell.angle_gamma   90.00
#
_symmetry.space_group_name_H-M   'P 1'
#
loop_
_entity.id
_entity.type
_entity.pdbx_description
1 polymer ?
#
loop_
_entity_poly.entity_id
_entity_poly.type
_entity_poly.pdbx_seq_one_letter_code
_entity_poly.pdbx_strand_id
1 'polypeptide(L)'
;MGRENQKLHIFLFPFPAHGHMIPMIDMAKLFAARGVRATIVTTPLNLPLVSRTIGNPKTPQNPHIIINLVTIKFPSVEAGLPEHCEHTDSIPSPSLNPNFIKATEMLQQPLEQLLLQHHPDCLISDMFFPWTVDSAAKFGIPRIVFHGTGSFSLCATECVRLYQPHKEVSSDSEPFVIPNFPGEITMTRLVLPEHIKKDDEDNGRARKEKEQGSSVPDLSVTVTELQKSHSTIGDRLDKLEDMLRKFMLQQLHGDSDRDGRNHPGGLDDGLSSRSLGKNLKMEIPSFNGTNAEDWVFKIKQFFRIYTTTSEQKIYLASFHMEGPAYAWYKWVCQNQPDLTWDEFLAALLNRFGSTLYENPKTALKQLIQVNDVAEYQDKFEALSTRISGLSEDWLVSMFVGGLKEYLQYEVMLAQPTTYYQAVSLAKLHEQKHNKFLQLTKYSPTKTYYPSSTSYSPKPLTTVPSSPNTPSPKSIVSPPPTHQPTQTPISSQASNTPAYKRFTAAELRERKAKGLCYYCPEKYKRGHKCTGNLCLLLGREELEELLYGDRTGDLKILEGQENQDEVLDTVEITPEISFNALEGQFHPSTLRVTGKHKDYVVKVLIDNGSTHNFIKSSVAAKMQLLLSAIQPFKVQTGNGAYLECTQKCADFQLIVQDHVFFVDLCVLDIKGADIVLGVQWLAELGDITINHKDLTMSFQRGEEAVRLQDHYKKVLGRKAWHIGPVSLCNRDLKEKGNRGMEASIDEQECLKWLDSKKPSSVLYVCFGTIANFPDSQLKEIAMGLEASGQNFIWVLRKSQKDREEEWLPEGFEKRMEGKGLIIRGWAPQVLILDHEAVGGFVTHCGWNSTLEGISAGVPMVTWPVFAEQFYNEKFIREVVRIGISVGVKRNVETVGDNVEKEGIEKAMRRVMEGEEAEEMRKRAKEFAKMSTQAMEEGGSSYLDLSVLIQELQCPPH
;
A
#
# COMPACT_ATOMS: atom_id res chain seq x y z
N MET A 1 5.64 -41.00 6.55
CA MET A 1 5.19 -40.37 7.81
C MET A 1 4.39 -39.15 7.41
N GLY A 2 3.11 -39.07 7.80
CA GLY A 2 2.20 -38.03 7.34
C GLY A 2 2.38 -36.68 8.05
N ARG A 3 1.74 -35.64 7.52
CA ARG A 3 1.59 -34.31 8.15
C ARG A 3 0.46 -34.27 9.20
N GLU A 4 0.10 -35.41 9.78
CA GLU A 4 -0.95 -35.48 10.78
C GLU A 4 -0.50 -34.76 12.07
N ASN A 5 -1.41 -33.97 12.65
CA ASN A 5 -1.26 -33.23 13.92
C ASN A 5 -0.33 -32.00 14.01
N GLN A 6 0.23 -31.46 12.91
CA GLN A 6 0.91 -30.15 12.98
C GLN A 6 -0.07 -28.99 12.69
N LYS A 7 -0.42 -28.21 13.72
CA LYS A 7 -1.30 -27.04 13.59
C LYS A 7 -0.61 -25.91 12.81
N LEU A 8 -1.30 -25.38 11.80
CA LEU A 8 -0.88 -24.21 11.01
C LEU A 8 -0.39 -23.07 11.90
N HIS A 9 0.79 -22.52 11.60
CA HIS A 9 1.42 -21.45 12.36
C HIS A 9 1.58 -20.19 11.50
N ILE A 10 0.80 -19.15 11.83
CA ILE A 10 0.84 -17.85 11.16
C ILE A 10 1.59 -16.83 12.02
N PHE A 11 2.52 -16.10 11.42
CA PHE A 11 3.11 -14.88 11.97
C PHE A 11 2.33 -13.64 11.51
N LEU A 12 2.06 -12.71 12.42
CA LEU A 12 1.46 -11.42 12.16
C LEU A 12 2.45 -10.31 12.50
N PHE A 13 2.77 -9.45 11.53
CA PHE A 13 3.70 -8.33 11.68
C PHE A 13 3.01 -7.00 11.32
N PRO A 14 2.35 -6.35 12.30
CA PRO A 14 1.64 -5.09 12.10
C PRO A 14 2.59 -3.90 12.03
N PHE A 15 2.21 -2.87 11.26
CA PHE A 15 2.89 -1.58 11.32
C PHE A 15 2.61 -0.92 12.69
N PRO A 16 3.62 -0.30 13.35
CA PRO A 16 3.48 0.29 14.68
C PRO A 16 2.69 1.62 14.69
N ALA A 17 1.42 1.54 14.32
CA ALA A 17 0.39 2.57 14.45
C ALA A 17 -0.88 1.92 15.00
N HIS A 18 -1.63 2.60 15.87
CA HIS A 18 -2.82 2.00 16.52
C HIS A 18 -3.88 1.51 15.51
N GLY A 19 -4.07 2.24 14.42
CA GLY A 19 -4.96 1.84 13.32
C GLY A 19 -4.55 0.56 12.57
N HIS A 20 -3.33 0.06 12.76
CA HIS A 20 -2.81 -1.13 12.10
C HIS A 20 -2.59 -2.28 13.10
N MET A 21 -2.03 -1.98 14.28
CA MET A 21 -1.85 -2.97 15.35
C MET A 21 -3.18 -3.56 15.82
N ILE A 22 -4.19 -2.74 16.13
CA ILE A 22 -5.46 -3.20 16.72
C ILE A 22 -6.21 -4.18 15.80
N PRO A 23 -6.51 -3.87 14.52
CA PRO A 23 -7.20 -4.83 13.66
C PRO A 23 -6.36 -6.08 13.35
N MET A 24 -5.02 -6.03 13.39
CA MET A 24 -4.20 -7.24 13.28
C MET A 24 -4.19 -8.09 14.55
N ILE A 25 -4.41 -7.50 15.74
CA ILE A 25 -4.65 -8.25 16.99
C ILE A 25 -6.04 -8.91 16.96
N ASP A 26 -7.08 -8.18 16.52
CA ASP A 26 -8.42 -8.73 16.31
C ASP A 26 -8.38 -9.91 15.30
N MET A 27 -7.64 -9.75 14.19
CA MET A 27 -7.38 -10.81 13.21
C MET A 27 -6.65 -12.02 13.83
N ALA A 28 -5.69 -11.80 14.75
CA ALA A 28 -5.04 -12.90 15.48
C ALA A 28 -6.03 -13.67 16.38
N LYS A 29 -7.01 -12.98 17.01
CA LYS A 29 -8.11 -13.64 17.74
C LYS A 29 -8.94 -14.52 16.81
N LEU A 30 -9.31 -14.02 15.62
CA LEU A 30 -10.08 -14.78 14.63
C LEU A 30 -9.36 -16.05 14.16
N PHE A 31 -8.07 -15.96 13.81
CA PHE A 31 -7.27 -17.16 13.47
C PHE A 31 -7.16 -18.14 14.64
N ALA A 32 -6.88 -17.66 15.85
CA ALA A 32 -6.72 -18.51 17.03
C ALA A 32 -8.03 -19.18 17.48
N ALA A 33 -9.19 -18.53 17.29
CA ALA A 33 -10.51 -19.12 17.49
C ALA A 33 -10.79 -20.27 16.51
N ARG A 34 -10.18 -20.27 15.32
CA ARG A 34 -10.19 -21.38 14.35
C ARG A 34 -9.10 -22.44 14.61
N GLY A 35 -8.44 -22.39 15.78
CA GLY A 35 -7.43 -23.35 16.18
C GLY A 35 -6.05 -23.19 15.53
N VAL A 36 -5.86 -22.17 14.69
CA VAL A 36 -4.56 -21.80 14.09
C VAL A 36 -3.64 -21.23 15.15
N ARG A 37 -2.36 -21.58 15.13
CA ARG A 37 -1.36 -20.99 16.02
C ARG A 37 -0.99 -19.61 15.50
N ALA A 38 -1.49 -18.55 16.14
CA ALA A 38 -1.07 -17.18 15.84
C ALA A 38 0.18 -16.80 16.65
N THR A 39 1.10 -16.07 16.03
CA THR A 39 2.17 -15.30 16.69
C THR A 39 2.09 -13.84 16.24
N ILE A 40 1.99 -12.89 17.16
CA ILE A 40 2.17 -11.47 16.86
C ILE A 40 3.62 -11.08 17.16
N VAL A 41 4.30 -10.52 16.15
CA VAL A 41 5.60 -9.87 16.31
C VAL A 41 5.35 -8.40 16.66
N THR A 42 5.87 -7.95 17.80
CA THR A 42 5.67 -6.59 18.33
C THR A 42 6.97 -6.06 18.95
N THR A 43 6.93 -4.94 19.68
CA THR A 43 8.09 -4.28 20.28
C THR A 43 7.86 -4.08 21.80
N PRO A 44 8.91 -3.84 22.61
CA PRO A 44 8.79 -3.77 24.07
C PRO A 44 7.75 -2.76 24.59
N LEU A 45 7.64 -1.58 23.99
CA LEU A 45 6.67 -0.54 24.40
C LEU A 45 5.24 -0.87 23.95
N ASN A 46 5.08 -1.54 22.81
CA ASN A 46 3.77 -1.93 22.27
C ASN A 46 3.22 -3.22 22.94
N LEU A 47 4.09 -4.04 23.54
CA LEU A 47 3.72 -5.31 24.19
C LEU A 47 2.59 -5.20 25.23
N PRO A 48 2.50 -4.17 26.10
CA PRO A 48 1.38 -4.03 27.04
C PRO A 48 0.03 -3.78 26.34
N LEU A 49 0.00 -2.98 25.27
CA LEU A 49 -1.20 -2.77 24.45
C LEU A 49 -1.64 -4.07 23.78
N VAL A 50 -0.69 -4.79 23.17
CA VAL A 50 -0.98 -6.07 22.50
C VAL A 50 -1.55 -7.07 23.51
N SER A 51 -0.95 -7.15 24.70
CA SER A 51 -1.39 -8.03 25.79
C SER A 51 -2.78 -7.64 26.33
N ARG A 52 -3.04 -6.34 26.54
CA ARG A 52 -4.35 -5.82 26.99
C ARG A 52 -5.45 -6.15 25.97
N THR A 53 -5.19 -5.87 24.69
CA THR A 53 -6.14 -6.07 23.57
C THR A 53 -6.46 -7.56 23.34
N ILE A 54 -5.49 -8.46 23.53
CA ILE A 54 -5.74 -9.91 23.52
C ILE A 54 -6.65 -10.33 24.68
N GLY A 55 -6.53 -9.67 25.82
CA GLY A 55 -7.23 -10.04 27.06
C GLY A 55 -6.57 -11.21 27.78
N ASN A 56 -7.28 -11.81 28.73
CA ASN A 56 -6.80 -13.01 29.42
C ASN A 56 -7.16 -14.26 28.59
N PRO A 57 -6.20 -15.02 28.02
CA PRO A 57 -6.46 -16.18 27.15
C PRO A 57 -7.05 -17.41 27.89
N LYS A 58 -7.52 -17.23 29.12
CA LYS A 58 -8.16 -18.24 29.97
C LYS A 58 -9.45 -17.70 30.60
N THR A 59 -10.39 -17.25 29.78
CA THR A 59 -11.79 -17.12 30.22
C THR A 59 -12.45 -18.50 30.20
N PRO A 60 -13.44 -18.78 31.07
CA PRO A 60 -14.19 -20.05 31.06
C PRO A 60 -14.83 -20.39 29.70
N GLN A 61 -15.13 -19.37 28.89
CA GLN A 61 -15.75 -19.48 27.58
C GLN A 61 -14.76 -19.87 26.46
N ASN A 62 -13.46 -19.57 26.58
CA ASN A 62 -12.46 -19.76 25.52
C ASN A 62 -11.15 -20.43 26.02
N PRO A 63 -11.19 -21.64 26.60
CA PRO A 63 -10.02 -22.31 27.22
C PRO A 63 -8.93 -22.78 26.24
N HIS A 64 -9.01 -22.46 24.94
CA HIS A 64 -8.16 -23.01 23.88
C HIS A 64 -7.49 -21.96 22.97
N ILE A 65 -7.77 -20.67 23.16
CA ILE A 65 -7.20 -19.59 22.34
C ILE A 65 -5.80 -19.24 22.85
N ILE A 66 -4.76 -19.56 22.07
CA ILE A 66 -3.35 -19.25 22.40
C ILE A 66 -2.72 -18.43 21.28
N ILE A 67 -2.67 -17.11 21.50
CA ILE A 67 -1.89 -16.17 20.69
C ILE A 67 -0.51 -16.03 21.36
N ASN A 68 0.55 -16.26 20.59
CA ASN A 68 1.93 -16.14 21.05
C ASN A 68 2.43 -14.72 20.78
N LEU A 69 3.28 -14.18 21.66
CA LEU A 69 3.89 -12.85 21.49
C LEU A 69 5.40 -12.97 21.39
N VAL A 70 5.99 -12.25 20.43
CA VAL A 70 7.45 -12.18 20.24
C VAL A 70 7.85 -10.72 20.07
N THR A 71 8.83 -10.25 20.85
CA THR A 71 9.31 -8.87 20.82
C THR A 71 10.60 -8.73 20.00
N ILE A 72 10.64 -7.77 19.08
CA ILE A 72 11.87 -7.25 18.47
C ILE A 72 12.19 -5.87 19.04
N LYS A 73 13.48 -5.54 19.25
CA LYS A 73 13.88 -4.19 19.67
C LYS A 73 13.52 -3.20 18.55
N PHE A 74 12.78 -2.14 18.86
CA PHE A 74 12.60 -1.04 17.93
C PHE A 74 13.85 -0.11 17.97
N PRO A 75 14.47 0.22 16.82
CA PRO A 75 15.75 0.94 16.78
C PRO A 75 15.56 2.47 16.80
N SER A 76 14.84 3.00 17.79
CA SER A 76 14.54 4.44 17.90
C SER A 76 15.81 5.30 17.83
N VAL A 77 16.75 5.05 18.75
CA VAL A 77 17.96 5.87 18.92
C VAL A 77 18.90 5.71 17.72
N GLU A 78 19.04 4.49 17.19
CA GLU A 78 19.86 4.19 16.01
C GLU A 78 19.30 4.84 14.71
N ALA A 79 17.99 5.08 14.65
CA ALA A 79 17.36 5.84 13.58
C ALA A 79 17.42 7.37 13.77
N GLY A 80 17.70 7.85 14.99
CA GLY A 80 17.75 9.27 15.36
C GLY A 80 16.46 9.80 16.01
N LEU A 81 15.59 8.91 16.49
CA LEU A 81 14.47 9.27 17.37
C LEU A 81 14.95 9.36 18.84
N PRO A 82 14.20 10.07 19.71
CA PRO A 82 14.29 9.88 21.15
C PRO A 82 14.02 8.43 21.58
N GLU A 83 14.48 8.06 22.77
CA GLU A 83 14.20 6.76 23.36
C GLU A 83 12.70 6.54 23.58
N HIS A 84 12.25 5.28 23.50
CA HIS A 84 10.83 4.88 23.58
C HIS A 84 9.90 5.48 22.52
N CYS A 85 10.42 6.00 21.41
CA CYS A 85 9.60 6.31 20.23
C CYS A 85 9.41 5.02 19.39
N GLU A 86 8.48 4.13 19.80
CA GLU A 86 8.23 2.83 19.14
C GLU A 86 6.88 2.72 18.41
N HIS A 87 6.04 3.77 18.41
CA HIS A 87 4.81 3.84 17.60
C HIS A 87 4.52 5.28 17.13
N THR A 88 3.69 5.45 16.09
CA THR A 88 3.37 6.76 15.50
C THR A 88 3.05 7.84 16.52
N ASP A 89 2.24 7.48 17.51
CA ASP A 89 1.68 8.44 18.47
C ASP A 89 2.63 8.75 19.63
N SER A 90 3.81 8.12 19.66
CA SER A 90 4.91 8.43 20.60
C SER A 90 5.93 9.41 20.03
N ILE A 91 5.85 9.73 18.73
CA ILE A 91 6.77 10.64 18.05
C ILE A 91 6.45 12.09 18.49
N PRO A 92 7.38 12.83 19.13
CA PRO A 92 7.07 14.13 19.74
C PRO A 92 6.99 15.30 18.74
N SER A 93 7.26 15.08 17.46
CA SER A 93 7.12 16.07 16.39
C SER A 93 6.96 15.37 15.04
N PRO A 94 6.04 15.80 14.14
CA PRO A 94 5.95 15.29 12.77
C PRO A 94 7.27 15.39 11.97
N SER A 95 8.18 16.30 12.34
CA SER A 95 9.51 16.41 11.73
C SER A 95 10.42 15.20 11.96
N LEU A 96 10.05 14.30 12.88
CA LEU A 96 10.76 13.05 13.17
C LEU A 96 10.14 11.82 12.49
N ASN A 97 9.03 11.98 11.75
CA ASN A 97 8.45 10.90 10.94
C ASN A 97 9.46 10.23 9.97
N PRO A 98 10.42 10.95 9.32
CA PRO A 98 11.44 10.28 8.49
C PRO A 98 12.33 9.32 9.30
N ASN A 99 12.71 9.70 10.52
CA ASN A 99 13.47 8.86 11.43
C ASN A 99 12.65 7.63 11.88
N PHE A 100 11.33 7.78 12.04
CA PHE A 100 10.44 6.66 12.34
C PHE A 100 10.32 5.67 11.17
N ILE A 101 10.17 6.14 9.92
CA ILE A 101 10.18 5.26 8.74
C ILE A 101 11.51 4.50 8.66
N LYS A 102 12.65 5.20 8.79
CA LYS A 102 13.98 4.56 8.87
C LYS A 102 14.06 3.50 9.98
N ALA A 103 13.49 3.76 11.17
CA ALA A 103 13.44 2.78 12.24
C ALA A 103 12.61 1.54 11.88
N THR A 104 11.49 1.72 11.17
CA THR A 104 10.65 0.60 10.68
C THR A 104 11.31 -0.23 9.57
N GLU A 105 12.16 0.37 8.74
CA GLU A 105 12.97 -0.35 7.74
C GLU A 105 14.06 -1.21 8.40
N MET A 106 14.71 -0.68 9.45
CA MET A 106 15.72 -1.39 10.23
C MET A 106 15.18 -2.63 10.98
N LEU A 107 13.85 -2.85 11.03
CA LEU A 107 13.23 -4.08 11.55
C LEU A 107 13.41 -5.30 10.63
N GLN A 108 13.89 -5.12 9.39
CA GLN A 108 14.06 -6.23 8.44
C GLN A 108 14.96 -7.35 8.99
N GLN A 109 16.17 -7.03 9.46
CA GLN A 109 17.10 -8.04 9.95
C GLN A 109 16.58 -8.78 11.21
N PRO A 110 16.01 -8.09 12.22
CA PRO A 110 15.31 -8.75 13.32
C PRO A 110 14.16 -9.68 12.87
N LEU A 111 13.32 -9.27 11.92
CA LEU A 111 12.23 -10.13 11.45
C LEU A 111 12.77 -11.38 10.73
N GLU A 112 13.78 -11.23 9.86
CA GLU A 112 14.41 -12.35 9.16
C GLU A 112 15.04 -13.37 10.11
N GLN A 113 15.61 -12.93 11.24
CA GLN A 113 16.09 -13.83 12.29
C GLN A 113 14.95 -14.62 12.93
N LEU A 114 13.80 -14.00 13.19
CA LEU A 114 12.63 -14.71 13.74
C LEU A 114 12.01 -15.68 12.72
N LEU A 115 11.93 -15.32 11.43
CA LEU A 115 11.44 -16.21 10.38
C LEU A 115 12.33 -17.46 10.23
N LEU A 116 13.66 -17.28 10.32
CA LEU A 116 14.64 -18.37 10.34
C LEU A 116 14.59 -19.22 11.62
N GLN A 117 14.26 -18.63 12.77
CA GLN A 117 14.18 -19.35 14.04
C GLN A 117 12.87 -20.14 14.21
N HIS A 118 11.75 -19.60 13.73
CA HIS A 118 10.42 -20.14 14.00
C HIS A 118 9.76 -20.89 12.84
N HIS A 119 10.20 -20.65 11.59
CA HIS A 119 9.65 -21.26 10.38
C HIS A 119 8.10 -21.33 10.33
N PRO A 120 7.39 -20.20 10.42
CA PRO A 120 5.94 -20.18 10.27
C PRO A 120 5.50 -20.57 8.86
N ASP A 121 4.31 -21.17 8.74
CA ASP A 121 3.69 -21.57 7.48
C ASP A 121 3.21 -20.36 6.64
N CYS A 122 3.03 -19.19 7.27
CA CYS A 122 2.68 -17.94 6.60
C CYS A 122 3.12 -16.71 7.40
N LEU A 123 3.55 -15.66 6.71
CA LEU A 123 3.69 -14.30 7.24
C LEU A 123 2.55 -13.40 6.72
N ILE A 124 1.69 -12.92 7.61
CA ILE A 124 0.80 -11.78 7.33
C ILE A 124 1.51 -10.53 7.81
N SER A 125 1.94 -9.68 6.88
CA SER A 125 2.65 -8.42 7.19
C SER A 125 1.93 -7.22 6.60
N ASP A 126 2.03 -6.10 7.30
CA ASP A 126 1.41 -4.84 6.88
C ASP A 126 1.88 -4.35 5.50
N MET A 127 1.00 -3.65 4.77
CA MET A 127 1.32 -2.99 3.51
C MET A 127 2.47 -1.97 3.60
N PHE A 128 2.72 -1.38 4.77
CA PHE A 128 3.84 -0.46 4.98
C PHE A 128 5.23 -1.13 4.98
N PHE A 129 5.31 -2.47 5.07
CA PHE A 129 6.56 -3.22 5.02
C PHE A 129 6.76 -3.97 3.67
N PRO A 130 7.05 -3.28 2.54
CA PRO A 130 7.19 -3.95 1.24
C PRO A 130 8.33 -4.98 1.21
N TRP A 131 9.43 -4.71 1.91
CA TRP A 131 10.60 -5.58 2.03
C TRP A 131 10.28 -6.97 2.62
N THR A 132 9.13 -7.13 3.30
CA THR A 132 8.70 -8.44 3.80
C THR A 132 8.40 -9.46 2.70
N VAL A 133 8.21 -9.01 1.45
CA VAL A 133 8.10 -9.91 0.28
C VAL A 133 9.41 -10.68 0.10
N ASP A 134 10.54 -9.98 0.01
CA ASP A 134 11.86 -10.59 -0.18
C ASP A 134 12.29 -11.37 1.07
N SER A 135 12.07 -10.82 2.27
CA SER A 135 12.39 -11.49 3.53
C SER A 135 11.64 -12.80 3.75
N ALA A 136 10.39 -12.91 3.30
CA ALA A 136 9.63 -14.16 3.38
C ALA A 136 10.04 -15.15 2.28
N ALA A 137 10.18 -14.67 1.04
CA ALA A 137 10.63 -15.49 -0.10
C ALA A 137 12.01 -16.12 0.14
N LYS A 138 12.93 -15.39 0.80
CA LYS A 138 14.26 -15.85 1.24
C LYS A 138 14.25 -17.13 2.09
N PHE A 139 13.17 -17.39 2.82
CA PHE A 139 12.98 -18.60 3.62
C PHE A 139 11.92 -19.56 3.08
N GLY A 140 11.36 -19.27 1.90
CA GLY A 140 10.28 -20.07 1.28
C GLY A 140 8.93 -19.93 1.99
N ILE A 141 8.71 -18.85 2.74
CA ILE A 141 7.50 -18.62 3.53
C ILE A 141 6.48 -17.83 2.69
N PRO A 142 5.24 -18.31 2.51
CA PRO A 142 4.14 -17.54 1.94
C PRO A 142 3.92 -16.21 2.66
N ARG A 143 3.80 -15.11 1.90
CA ARG A 143 3.51 -13.76 2.44
C ARG A 143 2.16 -13.27 1.98
N ILE A 144 1.34 -12.82 2.93
CA ILE A 144 0.08 -12.12 2.70
C ILE A 144 0.23 -10.67 3.16
N VAL A 145 -0.36 -9.74 2.40
CA VAL A 145 -0.41 -8.33 2.78
C VAL A 145 -1.66 -8.03 3.59
N PHE A 146 -1.51 -7.44 4.78
CA PHE A 146 -2.60 -6.77 5.46
C PHE A 146 -2.76 -5.34 4.93
N HIS A 147 -3.96 -5.00 4.50
CA HIS A 147 -4.36 -3.63 4.15
C HIS A 147 -5.38 -3.14 5.19
N GLY A 148 -5.09 -2.05 5.89
CA GLY A 148 -6.00 -1.43 6.86
C GLY A 148 -7.17 -0.64 6.24
N THR A 149 -7.27 -0.62 4.91
CA THR A 149 -8.18 0.23 4.13
C THR A 149 -9.23 -0.59 3.38
N GLY A 150 -10.45 -0.07 3.27
CA GLY A 150 -11.56 -0.72 2.56
C GLY A 150 -11.36 -0.82 1.04
N SER A 151 -11.83 -1.92 0.45
CA SER A 151 -11.71 -2.20 -0.99
C SER A 151 -12.31 -1.12 -1.89
N PHE A 152 -13.38 -0.43 -1.46
CA PHE A 152 -13.94 0.74 -2.15
C PHE A 152 -12.86 1.81 -2.37
N SER A 153 -12.18 2.21 -1.31
CA SER A 153 -11.20 3.30 -1.30
C SER A 153 -9.89 2.91 -1.98
N LEU A 154 -9.48 1.64 -1.87
CA LEU A 154 -8.36 1.10 -2.65
C LEU A 154 -8.64 1.19 -4.16
N CYS A 155 -9.81 0.74 -4.61
CA CYS A 155 -10.19 0.76 -6.02
C CYS A 155 -10.42 2.18 -6.55
N ALA A 156 -11.06 3.05 -5.76
CA ALA A 156 -11.26 4.45 -6.12
C ALA A 156 -9.92 5.19 -6.28
N THR A 157 -8.99 4.99 -5.34
CA THR A 157 -7.62 5.54 -5.42
C THR A 157 -6.88 5.04 -6.66
N GLU A 158 -6.93 3.74 -6.94
CA GLU A 158 -6.26 3.18 -8.12
C GLU A 158 -6.89 3.69 -9.43
N CYS A 159 -8.21 3.85 -9.51
CA CYS A 159 -8.86 4.44 -10.68
C CYS A 159 -8.44 5.90 -10.90
N VAL A 160 -8.37 6.72 -9.84
CA VAL A 160 -7.86 8.10 -9.93
C VAL A 160 -6.38 8.12 -10.34
N ARG A 161 -5.57 7.16 -9.89
CA ARG A 161 -4.14 7.02 -10.24
C ARG A 161 -3.93 6.60 -11.70
N LEU A 162 -4.68 5.59 -12.17
CA LEU A 162 -4.53 5.01 -13.52
C LEU A 162 -5.09 5.91 -14.62
N TYR A 163 -6.24 6.55 -14.38
CA TYR A 163 -6.97 7.31 -15.41
C TYR A 163 -6.78 8.83 -15.30
N GLN A 164 -6.18 9.32 -14.20
CA GLN A 164 -5.85 10.74 -13.97
C GLN A 164 -6.97 11.77 -14.30
N PRO A 165 -8.25 11.51 -13.97
CA PRO A 165 -9.39 12.38 -14.33
C PRO A 165 -9.26 13.81 -13.77
N HIS A 166 -8.54 13.95 -12.65
CA HIS A 166 -8.24 15.22 -12.01
C HIS A 166 -7.36 16.14 -12.86
N LYS A 167 -6.77 15.66 -13.97
CA LYS A 167 -6.01 16.49 -14.94
C LYS A 167 -6.89 17.01 -16.08
N GLU A 168 -8.09 16.47 -16.26
CA GLU A 168 -9.03 16.88 -17.31
C GLU A 168 -9.90 18.10 -16.90
N VAL A 169 -10.03 18.36 -15.59
CA VAL A 169 -10.80 19.51 -15.06
C VAL A 169 -10.03 20.83 -15.06
N SER A 170 -10.75 21.91 -15.34
CA SER A 170 -10.21 23.27 -15.52
C SER A 170 -9.83 23.98 -14.21
N SER A 171 -10.39 23.56 -13.07
CA SER A 171 -10.12 24.17 -11.76
C SER A 171 -10.13 23.16 -10.62
N ASP A 172 -9.48 23.49 -9.50
CA ASP A 172 -9.32 22.54 -8.38
C ASP A 172 -10.63 22.19 -7.67
N SER A 173 -11.62 23.07 -7.73
CA SER A 173 -12.96 22.92 -7.17
C SER A 173 -13.98 22.28 -8.13
N GLU A 174 -13.62 22.08 -9.40
CA GLU A 174 -14.48 21.40 -10.38
C GLU A 174 -14.54 19.89 -10.09
N PRO A 175 -15.74 19.28 -10.07
CA PRO A 175 -15.90 17.86 -9.80
C PRO A 175 -15.64 17.01 -11.05
N PHE A 176 -14.80 15.99 -10.93
CA PHE A 176 -14.68 14.90 -11.90
C PHE A 176 -15.36 13.63 -11.35
N VAL A 177 -15.90 12.79 -12.24
CA VAL A 177 -16.33 11.42 -11.91
C VAL A 177 -15.12 10.50 -11.99
N ILE A 178 -14.98 9.54 -11.06
CA ILE A 178 -13.90 8.55 -11.10
C ILE A 178 -14.12 7.56 -12.29
N PRO A 179 -13.24 7.51 -13.31
CA PRO A 179 -13.42 6.64 -14.47
C PRO A 179 -13.36 5.16 -14.08
N ASN A 180 -14.13 4.33 -14.80
CA ASN A 180 -14.24 2.88 -14.60
C ASN A 180 -14.70 2.41 -13.19
N PHE A 181 -15.03 3.34 -12.29
CA PHE A 181 -15.57 3.03 -10.97
C PHE A 181 -17.12 2.94 -10.99
N PRO A 182 -17.75 2.14 -10.11
CA PRO A 182 -19.21 2.08 -9.96
C PRO A 182 -19.80 3.35 -9.33
N GLY A 183 -21.08 3.64 -9.61
CA GLY A 183 -21.89 4.60 -8.85
C GLY A 183 -21.68 6.09 -9.11
N GLU A 184 -21.01 6.48 -10.21
CA GLU A 184 -20.77 7.88 -10.62
C GLU A 184 -20.15 8.78 -9.53
N ILE A 185 -19.36 8.17 -8.63
CA ILE A 185 -18.70 8.84 -7.51
C ILE A 185 -17.82 9.99 -8.01
N THR A 186 -18.09 11.18 -7.49
CA THR A 186 -17.41 12.44 -7.85
C THR A 186 -16.37 12.86 -6.81
N MET A 187 -15.29 13.49 -7.25
CA MET A 187 -14.29 14.16 -6.38
C MET A 187 -13.79 15.45 -7.04
N THR A 188 -13.17 16.33 -6.26
CA THR A 188 -12.51 17.55 -6.74
C THR A 188 -10.99 17.43 -6.57
N ARG A 189 -10.18 18.24 -7.27
CA ARG A 189 -8.73 18.22 -7.08
C ARG A 189 -8.33 18.65 -5.66
N LEU A 190 -9.11 19.52 -5.01
CA LEU A 190 -8.87 19.96 -3.63
C LEU A 190 -8.81 18.80 -2.60
N VAL A 191 -9.68 17.79 -2.71
CA VAL A 191 -9.77 16.68 -1.74
C VAL A 191 -8.78 15.53 -2.01
N LEU A 192 -8.11 15.51 -3.15
CA LEU A 192 -7.08 14.50 -3.42
C LEU A 192 -5.85 14.70 -2.52
N PRO A 193 -5.13 13.62 -2.17
CA PRO A 193 -3.77 13.72 -1.63
C PRO A 193 -2.83 14.46 -2.58
N GLU A 194 -1.93 15.28 -2.05
CA GLU A 194 -1.11 16.21 -2.84
C GLU A 194 -0.18 15.51 -3.86
N HIS A 195 0.34 14.32 -3.51
CA HIS A 195 1.15 13.50 -4.40
C HIS A 195 0.40 12.98 -5.64
N ILE A 196 -0.94 12.98 -5.64
CA ILE A 196 -1.75 12.63 -6.82
C ILE A 196 -1.92 13.86 -7.73
N LYS A 197 -1.82 15.09 -7.19
CA LYS A 197 -2.00 16.35 -7.93
C LYS A 197 -0.76 16.76 -8.74
N LYS A 198 0.42 16.25 -8.38
CA LYS A 198 1.70 16.57 -9.03
C LYS A 198 1.89 15.84 -10.36
N ASP A 199 2.81 16.36 -11.18
CA ASP A 199 3.14 15.83 -12.50
C ASP A 199 4.44 15.02 -12.52
N ASP A 200 4.32 13.74 -12.90
CA ASP A 200 5.37 13.03 -13.64
C ASP A 200 5.48 13.63 -15.06
N GLU A 201 6.15 14.78 -15.23
CA GLU A 201 6.28 15.40 -16.56
C GLU A 201 6.97 14.47 -17.60
N ASP A 202 7.87 13.59 -17.15
CA ASP A 202 8.59 12.64 -18.03
C ASP A 202 7.69 11.55 -18.65
N ASN A 203 6.64 11.10 -17.94
CA ASN A 203 5.70 10.09 -18.48
C ASN A 203 4.88 10.62 -19.67
N GLY A 204 4.75 11.94 -19.81
CA GLY A 204 4.04 12.59 -20.92
C GLY A 204 4.74 12.45 -22.28
N ARG A 205 6.09 12.43 -22.30
CA ARG A 205 6.87 12.27 -23.55
C ARG A 205 6.95 10.83 -24.01
N ALA A 206 7.20 9.90 -23.08
CA ALA A 206 7.33 8.47 -23.37
C ALA A 206 6.07 7.82 -24.00
N ARG A 207 4.89 8.44 -23.85
CA ARG A 207 3.66 8.04 -24.56
C ARG A 207 3.59 8.56 -26.00
N LYS A 208 3.87 9.84 -26.25
CA LYS A 208 3.78 10.43 -27.60
C LYS A 208 4.78 9.85 -28.61
N GLU A 209 5.91 9.32 -28.15
CA GLU A 209 6.87 8.61 -29.03
C GLU A 209 6.53 7.13 -29.26
N LYS A 210 5.60 6.54 -28.47
CA LYS A 210 5.13 5.15 -28.67
C LYS A 210 3.93 5.03 -29.61
N GLU A 211 3.30 6.13 -30.01
CA GLU A 211 2.19 6.14 -30.98
C GLU A 211 2.66 5.89 -32.44
N GLN A 212 3.98 5.75 -32.68
CA GLN A 212 4.58 5.48 -34.00
C GLN A 212 5.51 4.24 -34.00
N GLY A 213 5.11 3.14 -33.34
CA GLY A 213 5.88 1.88 -33.36
C GLY A 213 5.03 0.63 -33.10
N SER A 214 4.91 -0.25 -34.09
CA SER A 214 4.03 -1.43 -34.03
C SER A 214 4.67 -2.66 -33.36
N SER A 215 4.64 -2.72 -32.03
CA SER A 215 4.66 -3.99 -31.28
C SER A 215 4.21 -3.79 -29.82
N VAL A 216 3.41 -4.73 -29.28
CA VAL A 216 2.98 -4.72 -27.88
C VAL A 216 4.03 -5.43 -27.01
N PRO A 217 4.39 -4.91 -25.81
CA PRO A 217 5.33 -5.58 -24.91
C PRO A 217 4.80 -6.90 -24.34
N ASP A 218 5.73 -7.78 -23.95
CA ASP A 218 5.45 -9.06 -23.31
C ASP A 218 4.79 -8.88 -21.92
N LEU A 219 3.61 -9.49 -21.74
CA LEU A 219 2.82 -9.43 -20.50
C LEU A 219 3.55 -9.95 -19.25
N SER A 220 4.56 -10.81 -19.41
CA SER A 220 5.41 -11.26 -18.30
C SER A 220 6.28 -10.14 -17.72
N VAL A 221 6.69 -9.16 -18.55
CA VAL A 221 7.47 -7.99 -18.12
C VAL A 221 6.59 -7.04 -17.33
N THR A 222 5.36 -6.79 -17.79
CA THR A 222 4.43 -5.86 -17.14
C THR A 222 4.06 -6.26 -15.71
N VAL A 223 4.05 -7.55 -15.36
CA VAL A 223 3.80 -8.00 -13.98
C VAL A 223 4.96 -7.60 -13.06
N THR A 224 6.21 -7.70 -13.52
CA THR A 224 7.39 -7.25 -12.76
C THR A 224 7.47 -5.72 -12.68
N GLU A 225 7.05 -5.00 -13.73
CA GLU A 225 6.95 -3.55 -13.72
C GLU A 225 5.83 -3.05 -12.80
N LEU A 226 4.69 -3.74 -12.71
CA LEU A 226 3.60 -3.43 -11.78
C LEU A 226 3.94 -3.75 -10.31
N GLN A 227 4.74 -4.79 -10.07
CA GLN A 227 5.33 -5.04 -8.75
C GLN A 227 6.29 -3.91 -8.35
N LYS A 228 7.13 -3.43 -9.30
CA LYS A 228 8.05 -2.30 -9.09
C LYS A 228 7.35 -0.95 -8.94
N SER A 229 6.27 -0.67 -9.68
CA SER A 229 5.55 0.61 -9.63
C SER A 229 4.56 0.71 -8.46
N HIS A 230 4.41 -0.35 -7.65
CA HIS A 230 3.82 -0.28 -6.30
C HIS A 230 4.91 -0.27 -5.21
N SER A 231 6.20 -0.36 -5.59
CA SER A 231 7.36 -0.31 -4.71
C SER A 231 8.35 0.80 -5.04
N THR A 232 8.01 1.75 -5.92
CA THR A 232 8.93 2.81 -6.35
C THR A 232 9.27 3.72 -5.17
N ILE A 233 10.57 4.01 -5.04
CA ILE A 233 11.08 4.90 -4.00
C ILE A 233 10.71 6.37 -4.31
N GLY A 234 10.54 6.73 -5.60
CA GLY A 234 10.00 8.02 -6.05
C GLY A 234 8.68 8.38 -5.38
N ASP A 235 7.60 7.62 -5.63
CA ASP A 235 6.27 7.82 -5.03
C ASP A 235 6.24 7.94 -3.49
N ARG A 236 7.32 7.54 -2.80
CA ARG A 236 7.49 7.60 -1.34
C ARG A 236 8.34 8.79 -0.92
N LEU A 237 9.39 9.14 -1.68
CA LEU A 237 10.18 10.36 -1.51
C LEU A 237 9.36 11.60 -1.89
N ASP A 238 8.59 11.57 -2.98
CA ASP A 238 7.75 12.70 -3.40
C ASP A 238 6.71 13.09 -2.35
N LYS A 239 6.15 12.10 -1.64
CA LYS A 239 5.26 12.33 -0.47
C LYS A 239 6.00 13.05 0.67
N LEU A 240 7.27 12.70 0.90
CA LEU A 240 8.11 13.27 1.95
C LEU A 240 8.62 14.68 1.61
N GLU A 241 9.10 14.88 0.38
CA GLU A 241 9.58 16.18 -0.09
C GLU A 241 8.43 17.19 -0.25
N ASP A 242 7.22 16.74 -0.64
CA ASP A 242 6.07 17.63 -0.74
C ASP A 242 5.52 18.06 0.63
N MET A 243 5.47 17.16 1.62
CA MET A 243 5.19 17.52 3.02
C MET A 243 6.19 18.57 3.53
N LEU A 244 7.50 18.36 3.28
CA LEU A 244 8.56 19.30 3.67
C LEU A 244 8.42 20.67 2.97
N ARG A 245 8.08 20.67 1.67
CA ARG A 245 7.92 21.90 0.88
C ARG A 245 6.67 22.69 1.26
N LYS A 246 5.57 22.03 1.60
CA LYS A 246 4.28 22.68 1.93
C LYS A 246 4.22 23.20 3.36
N PHE A 247 4.86 22.53 4.33
CA PHE A 247 4.97 23.05 5.70
C PHE A 247 5.68 24.42 5.76
N MET A 248 6.71 24.64 4.93
CA MET A 248 7.41 25.94 4.87
C MET A 248 6.59 27.08 4.23
N LEU A 249 5.46 26.80 3.55
CA LEU A 249 4.63 27.81 2.90
C LEU A 249 3.50 28.34 3.81
N GLN A 250 3.08 27.59 4.84
CA GLN A 250 1.97 27.98 5.72
C GLN A 250 2.32 29.06 6.76
N GLN A 251 3.60 29.41 6.93
CA GLN A 251 4.06 30.37 7.97
C GLN A 251 4.13 31.84 7.50
N LEU A 252 3.59 32.18 6.33
CA LEU A 252 3.80 33.50 5.69
C LEU A 252 2.53 34.34 5.40
N HIS A 253 1.33 33.85 5.70
CA HIS A 253 0.07 34.54 5.40
C HIS A 253 -0.87 34.53 6.61
N GLY A 254 -0.52 35.28 7.65
CA GLY A 254 -1.15 35.12 8.97
C GLY A 254 -1.23 36.34 9.90
N ASP A 255 -0.78 37.54 9.52
CA ASP A 255 -1.21 38.78 10.18
C ASP A 255 -0.91 40.05 9.36
N SER A 256 -1.94 40.87 9.07
CA SER A 256 -1.79 42.27 8.58
C SER A 256 -3.14 42.99 8.42
N ASP A 257 -3.77 43.48 9.50
CA ASP A 257 -4.59 44.71 9.43
C ASP A 257 -4.67 45.47 10.78
N ARG A 258 -4.68 46.81 10.70
CA ARG A 258 -5.08 47.81 11.74
C ARG A 258 -4.17 48.14 12.95
N ASP A 259 -3.16 48.98 12.66
CA ASP A 259 -3.03 50.40 13.14
C ASP A 259 -2.94 50.74 14.66
N GLY A 260 -2.47 51.97 15.01
CA GLY A 260 -3.08 52.66 16.17
C GLY A 260 -2.29 53.52 17.19
N ARG A 261 -0.94 53.59 17.20
CA ARG A 261 -0.10 54.60 17.95
C ARG A 261 -0.40 54.91 19.45
N ASN A 262 0.57 54.69 20.35
CA ASN A 262 1.26 55.76 21.13
C ASN A 262 2.29 55.26 22.19
N HIS A 263 3.14 56.19 22.64
CA HIS A 263 4.24 56.06 23.60
C HIS A 263 4.32 57.37 24.45
N PRO A 264 5.19 57.53 25.49
CA PRO A 264 6.18 56.61 26.08
C PRO A 264 6.04 56.43 27.63
N GLY A 265 6.87 55.59 28.30
CA GLY A 265 6.78 55.49 29.78
C GLY A 265 7.68 54.56 30.63
N GLY A 266 8.94 54.26 30.26
CA GLY A 266 10.05 53.91 31.18
C GLY A 266 9.98 52.75 32.23
N LEU A 267 10.73 51.67 31.94
CA LEU A 267 11.59 50.85 32.83
C LEU A 267 11.00 49.91 33.93
N ASP A 268 11.26 48.60 33.71
CA ASP A 268 11.75 47.50 34.58
C ASP A 268 11.16 47.29 36.00
N ASP A 269 10.97 46.06 36.53
CA ASP A 269 11.36 44.69 36.11
C ASP A 269 10.22 43.73 36.58
N GLY A 270 9.95 42.53 36.05
CA GLY A 270 10.55 41.80 34.93
C GLY A 270 10.18 40.30 35.01
N LEU A 271 9.83 39.67 33.88
CA LEU A 271 9.83 38.21 33.61
C LEU A 271 9.12 37.92 32.27
N SER A 272 9.86 37.49 31.23
CA SER A 272 9.24 37.17 29.92
C SER A 272 9.86 35.97 29.19
N SER A 273 9.05 35.39 28.30
CA SER A 273 9.39 34.59 27.11
C SER A 273 10.77 33.90 27.06
N ARG A 274 10.81 32.59 27.30
CA ARG A 274 11.91 31.71 26.86
C ARG A 274 11.78 31.39 25.37
N SER A 275 12.08 32.36 24.53
CA SER A 275 12.24 32.19 23.08
C SER A 275 13.59 31.51 22.76
N LEU A 276 13.57 30.43 21.97
CA LEU A 276 14.74 29.58 21.71
C LEU A 276 15.67 30.15 20.60
N GLY A 277 15.84 31.49 20.57
CA GLY A 277 16.53 32.20 19.48
C GLY A 277 17.61 33.22 19.91
N LYS A 278 17.69 33.61 21.19
CA LYS A 278 18.57 34.73 21.60
C LYS A 278 20.06 34.41 21.81
N ASN A 279 20.47 33.14 21.77
CA ASN A 279 21.84 32.71 22.11
C ASN A 279 22.69 32.17 20.93
N LEU A 280 22.18 32.18 19.69
CA LEU A 280 23.06 32.07 18.50
C LEU A 280 23.33 33.48 17.96
N LYS A 281 24.55 33.96 18.17
CA LYS A 281 25.09 35.17 17.52
C LYS A 281 25.98 34.72 16.36
N MET A 282 25.39 34.42 15.21
CA MET A 282 26.15 34.24 13.98
C MET A 282 26.52 35.62 13.41
N GLU A 283 27.62 35.68 12.68
CA GLU A 283 28.04 36.89 11.96
C GLU A 283 27.59 36.80 10.49
N ILE A 284 27.29 37.95 9.87
CA ILE A 284 26.94 37.99 8.44
C ILE A 284 28.22 37.67 7.65
N PRO A 285 28.21 36.65 6.78
CA PRO A 285 29.41 36.26 6.03
C PRO A 285 29.80 37.39 5.07
N SER A 286 31.06 37.83 5.12
CA SER A 286 31.56 38.83 4.16
C SER A 286 31.84 38.23 2.79
N PHE A 287 31.80 39.07 1.75
CA PHE A 287 31.99 38.68 0.36
C PHE A 287 32.89 39.67 -0.38
N ASN A 288 34.04 39.18 -0.86
CA ASN A 288 35.00 39.95 -1.63
C ASN A 288 34.96 39.64 -3.15
N GLY A 289 34.18 38.64 -3.57
CA GLY A 289 34.11 38.16 -4.94
C GLY A 289 34.65 36.75 -5.19
N THR A 290 35.07 36.01 -4.16
CA THR A 290 35.48 34.58 -4.30
C THR A 290 34.45 33.62 -3.70
N ASN A 291 34.44 32.38 -4.21
CA ASN A 291 33.56 31.28 -3.79
C ASN A 291 32.08 31.70 -3.69
N ALA A 292 31.56 32.31 -4.78
CA ALA A 292 30.24 32.92 -4.79
C ALA A 292 29.12 31.93 -4.48
N GLU A 293 29.19 30.71 -4.99
CA GLU A 293 28.23 29.62 -4.74
C GLU A 293 28.10 29.32 -3.24
N ASP A 294 29.24 29.17 -2.58
CA ASP A 294 29.40 28.96 -1.14
C ASP A 294 28.85 30.13 -0.31
N TRP A 295 29.15 31.36 -0.74
CA TRP A 295 28.67 32.57 -0.06
C TRP A 295 27.15 32.74 -0.23
N VAL A 296 26.62 32.54 -1.44
CA VAL A 296 25.19 32.57 -1.73
C VAL A 296 24.43 31.52 -0.91
N PHE A 297 24.99 30.34 -0.71
CA PHE A 297 24.43 29.35 0.22
C PHE A 297 24.42 29.88 1.67
N LYS A 298 25.57 30.34 2.17
CA LYS A 298 25.74 30.81 3.57
C LYS A 298 24.84 32.02 3.89
N ILE A 299 24.76 33.02 3.00
CA ILE A 299 23.91 34.21 3.21
C ILE A 299 22.41 33.87 3.12
N LYS A 300 22.00 32.91 2.25
CA LYS A 300 20.62 32.38 2.25
C LYS A 300 20.28 31.68 3.57
N GLN A 301 21.22 30.93 4.18
CA GLN A 301 20.99 30.35 5.51
C GLN A 301 20.91 31.43 6.60
N PHE A 302 21.79 32.43 6.59
CA PHE A 302 21.76 33.54 7.55
C PHE A 302 20.40 34.27 7.52
N PHE A 303 19.97 34.73 6.36
CA PHE A 303 18.69 35.47 6.21
C PHE A 303 17.46 34.59 6.50
N ARG A 304 17.56 33.26 6.37
CA ARG A 304 16.52 32.32 6.81
C ARG A 304 16.46 32.18 8.34
N ILE A 305 17.60 32.19 9.02
CA ILE A 305 17.68 32.08 10.49
C ILE A 305 17.24 33.37 11.19
N TYR A 306 17.59 34.54 10.64
CA TYR A 306 17.23 35.86 11.19
C TYR A 306 16.02 36.50 10.49
N THR A 307 15.16 35.69 9.85
CA THR A 307 13.86 36.08 9.26
C THR A 307 13.88 37.41 8.49
N THR A 308 14.92 37.64 7.69
CA THR A 308 15.21 38.94 7.08
C THR A 308 14.26 39.22 5.91
N THR A 309 13.61 40.40 5.88
CA THR A 309 12.65 40.75 4.82
C THR A 309 13.35 40.99 3.48
N SER A 310 12.67 40.75 2.35
CA SER A 310 13.31 40.82 1.03
C SER A 310 13.90 42.19 0.68
N GLU A 311 13.25 43.27 1.10
CA GLU A 311 13.75 44.65 1.00
C GLU A 311 15.08 44.85 1.75
N GLN A 312 15.24 44.18 2.90
CA GLN A 312 16.44 44.28 3.74
C GLN A 312 17.59 43.40 3.27
N LYS A 313 17.36 42.33 2.49
CA LYS A 313 18.41 41.35 2.11
C LYS A 313 19.54 41.98 1.30
N ILE A 314 19.22 42.73 0.24
CA ILE A 314 20.21 43.41 -0.61
C ILE A 314 20.95 44.47 0.22
N TYR A 315 20.20 45.29 0.98
CA TYR A 315 20.74 46.34 1.83
C TYR A 315 21.73 45.80 2.87
N LEU A 316 21.34 44.78 3.65
CA LEU A 316 22.19 44.16 4.67
C LEU A 316 23.38 43.40 4.07
N ALA A 317 23.19 42.70 2.95
CA ALA A 317 24.31 42.07 2.25
C ALA A 317 25.36 43.10 1.81
N SER A 318 24.94 44.30 1.39
CA SER A 318 25.86 45.33 0.87
C SER A 318 26.88 45.85 1.89
N PHE A 319 26.54 45.90 3.19
CA PHE A 319 27.48 46.27 4.25
C PHE A 319 28.59 45.24 4.48
N HIS A 320 28.37 44.02 4.03
CA HIS A 320 29.30 42.90 4.13
C HIS A 320 29.92 42.53 2.77
N MET A 321 29.73 43.37 1.75
CA MET A 321 30.48 43.28 0.50
C MET A 321 31.74 44.14 0.56
N GLU A 322 32.84 43.57 0.08
CA GLU A 322 34.18 44.16 0.13
C GLU A 322 34.83 44.16 -1.27
N GLY A 323 35.83 45.01 -1.46
CA GLY A 323 36.70 44.98 -2.64
C GLY A 323 35.96 44.92 -3.99
N PRO A 324 36.30 43.96 -4.88
CA PRO A 324 35.64 43.78 -6.18
C PRO A 324 34.12 43.59 -6.11
N ALA A 325 33.61 42.87 -5.11
CA ALA A 325 32.17 42.67 -4.94
C ALA A 325 31.43 43.98 -4.62
N TYR A 326 31.98 44.81 -3.73
CA TYR A 326 31.41 46.12 -3.42
C TYR A 326 31.52 47.11 -4.60
N ALA A 327 32.58 47.03 -5.39
CA ALA A 327 32.71 47.81 -6.62
C ALA A 327 31.64 47.45 -7.65
N TRP A 328 31.37 46.15 -7.82
CA TRP A 328 30.29 45.63 -8.67
C TRP A 328 28.91 46.00 -8.15
N TYR A 329 28.64 45.84 -6.84
CA TYR A 329 27.37 46.22 -6.21
C TYR A 329 26.98 47.68 -6.52
N LYS A 330 27.92 48.62 -6.36
CA LYS A 330 27.67 50.04 -6.67
C LYS A 330 27.34 50.28 -8.15
N TRP A 331 27.98 49.55 -9.07
CA TRP A 331 27.66 49.64 -10.50
C TRP A 331 26.25 49.08 -10.78
N VAL A 332 25.90 47.96 -10.15
CA VAL A 332 24.57 47.35 -10.26
C VAL A 332 23.48 48.33 -9.80
N CYS A 333 23.56 48.87 -8.58
CA CYS A 333 22.54 49.81 -8.07
C CYS A 333 22.44 51.13 -8.87
N GLN A 334 23.47 51.51 -9.63
CA GLN A 334 23.43 52.68 -10.53
C GLN A 334 22.75 52.41 -11.87
N ASN A 335 22.65 51.15 -12.30
CA ASN A 335 22.09 50.77 -13.61
C ASN A 335 20.78 49.96 -13.48
N GLN A 336 20.52 49.36 -12.33
CA GLN A 336 19.37 48.52 -12.01
C GLN A 336 18.97 48.75 -10.52
N PRO A 337 18.23 49.82 -10.20
CA PRO A 337 17.92 50.17 -8.81
C PRO A 337 16.90 49.23 -8.14
N ASP A 338 15.93 48.72 -8.90
CA ASP A 338 14.76 47.98 -8.38
C ASP A 338 14.92 46.45 -8.42
N LEU A 339 16.15 45.94 -8.29
CA LEU A 339 16.44 44.50 -8.34
C LEU A 339 15.79 43.72 -7.19
N THR A 340 15.18 42.58 -7.51
CA THR A 340 14.79 41.60 -6.48
C THR A 340 16.00 40.82 -5.98
N TRP A 341 15.86 40.21 -4.81
CA TRP A 341 16.94 39.43 -4.17
C TRP A 341 17.46 38.27 -5.02
N ASP A 342 16.59 37.55 -5.74
CA ASP A 342 17.03 36.41 -6.55
C ASP A 342 17.62 36.83 -7.91
N GLU A 343 17.18 37.95 -8.49
CA GLU A 343 17.86 38.58 -9.64
C GLU A 343 19.25 39.11 -9.26
N PHE A 344 19.37 39.74 -8.09
CA PHE A 344 20.64 40.19 -7.53
C PHE A 344 21.63 39.02 -7.37
N LEU A 345 21.17 37.88 -6.85
CA LEU A 345 21.99 36.68 -6.71
C LEU A 345 22.32 36.02 -8.05
N ALA A 346 21.40 36.03 -9.03
CA ALA A 346 21.68 35.54 -10.38
C ALA A 346 22.77 36.40 -11.06
N ALA A 347 22.68 37.73 -10.94
CA ALA A 347 23.70 38.64 -11.44
C ALA A 347 25.05 38.47 -10.72
N LEU A 348 25.04 38.21 -9.40
CA LEU A 348 26.24 37.95 -8.60
C LEU A 348 26.93 36.65 -9.03
N LEU A 349 26.18 35.56 -9.19
CA LEU A 349 26.72 34.27 -9.64
C LEU A 349 27.21 34.35 -11.10
N ASN A 350 26.53 35.09 -11.97
CA ASN A 350 27.00 35.36 -13.34
C ASN A 350 28.28 36.21 -13.40
N ARG A 351 28.63 36.93 -12.32
CA ARG A 351 29.84 37.76 -12.22
C ARG A 351 31.01 37.10 -11.48
N PHE A 352 30.72 36.33 -10.43
CA PHE A 352 31.70 35.81 -9.47
C PHE A 352 31.64 34.29 -9.25
N GLY A 353 30.68 33.59 -9.86
CA GLY A 353 30.63 32.14 -9.88
C GLY A 353 31.70 31.53 -10.77
N SER A 354 31.90 30.23 -10.62
CA SER A 354 32.83 29.43 -11.42
C SER A 354 32.52 29.48 -12.92
N THR A 355 33.57 29.59 -13.75
CA THR A 355 33.40 29.78 -15.20
C THR A 355 32.96 28.50 -15.89
N LEU A 356 32.01 28.64 -16.83
CA LEU A 356 31.33 27.58 -17.59
C LEU A 356 32.24 26.70 -18.50
N TYR A 357 33.57 26.77 -18.36
CA TYR A 357 34.55 26.12 -19.24
C TYR A 357 35.24 24.89 -18.63
N GLU A 358 35.19 24.68 -17.31
CA GLU A 358 35.43 23.33 -16.77
C GLU A 358 34.17 22.49 -16.97
N ASN A 359 34.24 21.44 -17.79
CA ASN A 359 33.15 20.48 -17.93
C ASN A 359 33.29 19.39 -16.83
N PRO A 360 32.47 19.41 -15.76
CA PRO A 360 32.61 18.47 -14.65
C PRO A 360 32.35 17.02 -15.07
N LYS A 361 31.51 16.77 -16.11
CA LYS A 361 31.30 15.42 -16.66
C LYS A 361 32.57 14.88 -17.34
N THR A 362 33.37 15.75 -17.96
CA THR A 362 34.69 15.37 -18.52
C THR A 362 35.71 15.12 -17.41
N ALA A 363 35.78 15.99 -16.40
CA ALA A 363 36.69 15.83 -15.27
C ALA A 363 36.41 14.54 -14.48
N LEU A 364 35.14 14.26 -14.17
CA LEU A 364 34.72 13.05 -13.45
C LEU A 364 35.01 11.79 -14.27
N LYS A 365 34.81 11.81 -15.60
CA LYS A 365 35.20 10.71 -16.51
C LYS A 365 36.71 10.48 -16.59
N GLN A 366 37.54 11.46 -16.23
CA GLN A 366 39.00 11.35 -16.18
C GLN A 366 39.54 11.06 -14.78
N LEU A 367 38.68 11.01 -13.75
CA LEU A 367 39.11 10.84 -12.37
C LEU A 367 39.40 9.35 -12.06
N ILE A 368 40.67 9.06 -11.79
CA ILE A 368 41.17 7.73 -11.40
C ILE A 368 41.73 7.72 -9.97
N GLN A 369 41.64 6.57 -9.30
CA GLN A 369 42.16 6.35 -7.95
C GLN A 369 43.69 6.30 -7.98
N VAL A 370 44.35 7.38 -7.58
CA VAL A 370 45.82 7.43 -7.41
C VAL A 370 46.23 6.88 -6.04
N ASN A 371 45.57 7.33 -4.97
CA ASN A 371 45.91 7.01 -3.57
C ASN A 371 44.92 5.97 -2.99
N ASP A 372 44.42 6.16 -1.78
CA ASP A 372 43.37 5.28 -1.21
C ASP A 372 41.97 5.60 -1.78
N VAL A 373 40.97 4.81 -1.41
CA VAL A 373 39.57 4.98 -1.84
C VAL A 373 38.90 6.20 -1.20
N ALA A 374 39.37 6.69 -0.05
CA ALA A 374 38.78 7.87 0.59
C ALA A 374 39.16 9.15 -0.15
N GLU A 375 40.45 9.38 -0.42
CA GLU A 375 40.90 10.55 -1.19
C GLU A 375 40.38 10.54 -2.65
N TYR A 376 40.05 9.36 -3.18
CA TYR A 376 39.34 9.21 -4.44
C TYR A 376 37.84 9.57 -4.33
N GLN A 377 37.17 9.11 -3.27
CA GLN A 377 35.77 9.48 -2.97
C GLN A 377 35.61 11.01 -2.84
N ASP A 378 36.44 11.67 -2.03
CA ASP A 378 36.34 13.11 -1.76
C ASP A 378 36.41 13.92 -3.06
N LYS A 379 37.28 13.52 -4.00
CA LYS A 379 37.43 14.16 -5.32
C LYS A 379 36.29 13.83 -6.27
N PHE A 380 35.71 12.63 -6.15
CA PHE A 380 34.54 12.23 -6.93
C PHE A 380 33.30 13.04 -6.50
N GLU A 381 33.08 13.20 -5.19
CA GLU A 381 31.98 13.97 -4.63
C GLU A 381 32.13 15.48 -4.89
N ALA A 382 33.34 16.03 -4.80
CA ALA A 382 33.62 17.43 -5.15
C ALA A 382 33.45 17.77 -6.65
N LEU A 383 33.37 16.76 -7.53
CA LEU A 383 33.04 16.90 -8.95
C LEU A 383 31.57 16.55 -9.25
N SER A 384 30.99 15.54 -8.59
CA SER A 384 29.58 15.14 -8.81
C SER A 384 28.60 16.18 -8.28
N THR A 385 28.92 16.87 -7.19
CA THR A 385 28.14 18.01 -6.65
C THR A 385 28.00 19.17 -7.65
N ARG A 386 28.82 19.24 -8.70
CA ARG A 386 28.73 20.20 -9.81
C ARG A 386 27.83 19.71 -10.96
N ILE A 387 27.11 18.60 -10.79
CA ILE A 387 26.33 17.93 -11.85
C ILE A 387 24.97 17.47 -11.30
N SER A 388 23.88 18.06 -11.81
CA SER A 388 22.52 17.58 -11.53
C SER A 388 22.09 16.46 -12.49
N GLY A 389 21.11 15.65 -12.05
CA GLY A 389 20.44 14.65 -12.89
C GLY A 389 21.28 13.44 -13.30
N LEU A 390 22.18 12.97 -12.43
CA LEU A 390 22.93 11.72 -12.64
C LEU A 390 22.20 10.52 -12.05
N SER A 391 22.11 9.42 -12.79
CA SER A 391 21.55 8.15 -12.30
C SER A 391 22.56 7.34 -11.48
N GLU A 392 22.07 6.51 -10.56
CA GLU A 392 22.89 5.61 -9.74
C GLU A 392 23.76 4.67 -10.60
N ASP A 393 23.20 4.04 -11.64
CA ASP A 393 23.96 3.21 -12.59
C ASP A 393 25.15 3.95 -13.22
N TRP A 394 24.99 5.25 -13.51
CA TRP A 394 26.06 6.08 -14.07
C TRP A 394 27.11 6.44 -13.00
N LEU A 395 26.68 6.81 -11.79
CA LEU A 395 27.57 7.09 -10.67
C LEU A 395 28.39 5.86 -10.27
N VAL A 396 27.76 4.68 -10.20
CA VAL A 396 28.43 3.38 -10.00
C VAL A 396 29.40 3.10 -11.14
N SER A 397 28.97 3.23 -12.40
CA SER A 397 29.82 2.93 -13.56
C SER A 397 31.05 3.84 -13.65
N MET A 398 30.92 5.13 -13.31
CA MET A 398 32.06 6.06 -13.31
C MET A 398 32.96 5.87 -12.09
N PHE A 399 32.42 5.69 -10.89
CA PHE A 399 33.22 5.45 -9.69
C PHE A 399 34.00 4.14 -9.78
N VAL A 400 33.32 3.03 -10.11
CA VAL A 400 33.97 1.72 -10.29
C VAL A 400 34.91 1.71 -11.49
N GLY A 401 34.61 2.50 -12.53
CA GLY A 401 35.47 2.69 -13.70
C GLY A 401 36.81 3.39 -13.42
N GLY A 402 36.90 4.19 -12.35
CA GLY A 402 38.13 4.86 -11.93
C GLY A 402 38.87 4.21 -10.76
N LEU A 403 38.33 3.17 -10.12
CA LEU A 403 39.03 2.39 -9.09
C LEU A 403 40.27 1.69 -9.66
N LYS A 404 41.24 1.38 -8.79
CA LYS A 404 42.36 0.49 -9.14
C LYS A 404 41.83 -0.89 -9.55
N GLU A 405 42.39 -1.45 -10.62
CA GLU A 405 41.94 -2.70 -11.26
C GLU A 405 41.68 -3.86 -10.27
N TYR A 406 42.54 -4.04 -9.27
CA TYR A 406 42.40 -5.10 -8.27
C TYR A 406 41.17 -4.94 -7.34
N LEU A 407 40.66 -3.71 -7.17
CA LEU A 407 39.40 -3.42 -6.50
C LEU A 407 38.23 -3.50 -7.49
N GLN A 408 38.42 -3.00 -8.71
CA GLN A 408 37.39 -2.95 -9.75
C GLN A 408 36.75 -4.32 -9.97
N TYR A 409 37.54 -5.39 -10.15
CA TYR A 409 36.99 -6.73 -10.34
C TYR A 409 36.21 -7.25 -9.13
N GLU A 410 36.71 -7.05 -7.91
CA GLU A 410 36.03 -7.54 -6.69
C GLU A 410 34.73 -6.76 -6.41
N VAL A 411 34.71 -5.44 -6.65
CA VAL A 411 33.52 -4.61 -6.54
C VAL A 411 32.49 -4.95 -7.63
N MET A 412 32.92 -5.17 -8.88
CA MET A 412 32.03 -5.60 -9.97
C MET A 412 31.43 -6.99 -9.74
N LEU A 413 32.18 -7.93 -9.14
CA LEU A 413 31.67 -9.25 -8.76
C LEU A 413 30.56 -9.19 -7.70
N ALA A 414 30.56 -8.16 -6.86
CA ALA A 414 29.52 -7.92 -5.85
C ALA A 414 28.28 -7.17 -6.39
N GLN A 415 28.30 -6.71 -7.64
CA GLN A 415 27.18 -6.05 -8.35
C GLN A 415 26.45 -4.96 -7.54
N PRO A 416 27.15 -3.89 -7.08
CA PRO A 416 26.51 -2.78 -6.39
C PRO A 416 25.46 -2.08 -7.25
N THR A 417 24.32 -1.75 -6.65
CA THR A 417 23.21 -1.02 -7.29
C THR A 417 23.14 0.45 -6.89
N THR A 418 24.04 0.92 -6.01
CA THR A 418 24.19 2.35 -5.68
C THR A 418 25.65 2.76 -5.49
N TYR A 419 25.92 4.05 -5.67
CA TYR A 419 27.20 4.69 -5.44
C TYR A 419 27.76 4.36 -4.05
N TYR A 420 26.95 4.52 -3.00
CA TYR A 420 27.38 4.25 -1.63
C TYR A 420 27.67 2.75 -1.37
N GLN A 421 27.01 1.82 -2.07
CA GLN A 421 27.41 0.41 -2.04
C GLN A 421 28.79 0.21 -2.71
N ALA A 422 29.01 0.81 -3.89
CA ALA A 422 30.29 0.72 -4.60
C ALA A 422 31.46 1.30 -3.78
N VAL A 423 31.27 2.47 -3.15
CA VAL A 423 32.22 3.08 -2.20
C VAL A 423 32.49 2.16 -1.01
N SER A 424 31.43 1.61 -0.39
CA SER A 424 31.55 0.72 0.78
C SER A 424 32.32 -0.56 0.47
N LEU A 425 32.03 -1.17 -0.69
CA LEU A 425 32.74 -2.34 -1.18
C LEU A 425 34.20 -2.00 -1.51
N ALA A 426 34.46 -0.90 -2.22
CA ALA A 426 35.83 -0.49 -2.55
C ALA A 426 36.68 -0.30 -1.28
N LYS A 427 36.16 0.39 -0.25
CA LYS A 427 36.83 0.54 1.05
C LYS A 427 37.04 -0.79 1.78
N LEU A 428 36.05 -1.69 1.77
CA LEU A 428 36.15 -3.02 2.39
C LEU A 428 37.21 -3.90 1.72
N HIS A 429 37.25 -3.90 0.39
CA HIS A 429 38.20 -4.68 -0.40
C HIS A 429 39.62 -4.08 -0.36
N GLU A 430 39.75 -2.75 -0.27
CA GLU A 430 41.02 -2.08 0.00
C GLU A 430 41.55 -2.41 1.40
N GLN A 431 40.69 -2.42 2.43
CA GLN A 431 41.08 -2.82 3.78
C GLN A 431 41.49 -4.30 3.83
N LYS A 432 40.75 -5.19 3.15
CA LYS A 432 41.08 -6.62 2.97
C LYS A 432 42.45 -6.79 2.31
N HIS A 433 42.72 -6.06 1.23
CA HIS A 433 43.99 -6.10 0.50
C HIS A 433 45.16 -5.54 1.33
N ASN A 434 44.98 -4.38 1.98
CA ASN A 434 46.00 -3.79 2.85
C ASN A 434 46.33 -4.69 4.05
N LYS A 435 45.33 -5.37 4.63
CA LYS A 435 45.53 -6.36 5.69
C LYS A 435 46.28 -7.60 5.18
N PHE A 436 45.99 -8.07 3.97
CA PHE A 436 46.78 -9.12 3.31
C PHE A 436 48.24 -8.70 3.09
N LEU A 437 48.48 -7.48 2.56
CA LEU A 437 49.82 -6.94 2.37
C LEU A 437 50.61 -6.79 3.69
N GLN A 438 49.94 -6.41 4.78
CA GLN A 438 50.54 -6.36 6.12
C GLN A 438 50.93 -7.76 6.62
N LEU A 439 50.06 -8.76 6.43
CA LEU A 439 50.35 -10.16 6.77
C LEU A 439 51.53 -10.71 5.95
N THR A 440 51.62 -10.41 4.64
CA THR A 440 52.76 -10.84 3.82
C THR A 440 54.07 -10.10 4.13
N LYS A 441 54.00 -8.90 4.72
CA LYS A 441 55.19 -8.16 5.20
C LYS A 441 55.77 -8.73 6.51
N TYR A 442 55.02 -9.59 7.22
CA TYR A 442 55.48 -10.25 8.45
C TYR A 442 55.98 -11.68 8.23
N SER A 443 56.78 -11.89 7.18
CA SER A 443 57.59 -13.11 7.00
C SER A 443 59.07 -12.80 7.20
N PRO A 444 59.70 -13.17 8.33
CA PRO A 444 61.09 -12.85 8.60
C PRO A 444 62.03 -13.74 7.78
N THR A 445 62.42 -13.27 6.59
CA THR A 445 63.44 -13.90 5.76
C THR A 445 64.81 -13.86 6.44
N LYS A 446 65.13 -14.91 7.21
CA LYS A 446 66.51 -15.16 7.69
C LYS A 446 67.41 -15.54 6.52
N THR A 447 67.91 -14.54 5.81
CA THR A 447 69.03 -14.70 4.86
C THR A 447 70.30 -15.04 5.64
N TYR A 448 70.65 -16.32 5.71
CA TYR A 448 71.96 -16.75 6.19
C TYR A 448 72.83 -17.09 4.98
N TYR A 449 73.74 -16.18 4.62
CA TYR A 449 74.76 -16.43 3.60
C TYR A 449 75.80 -17.42 4.13
N PRO A 450 76.29 -18.32 3.27
CA PRO A 450 77.70 -18.69 3.29
C PRO A 450 78.32 -18.54 1.90
N SER A 451 79.29 -17.63 1.77
CA SER A 451 80.17 -17.53 0.61
C SER A 451 81.28 -18.58 0.69
N SER A 452 81.57 -19.26 -0.44
CA SER A 452 82.83 -19.96 -0.76
C SER A 452 83.52 -20.78 0.36
N THR A 453 83.64 -22.10 0.23
CA THR A 453 84.77 -22.67 -0.53
C THR A 453 84.58 -24.15 -0.90
N SER A 454 85.50 -24.68 -1.71
CA SER A 454 85.55 -26.06 -2.21
C SER A 454 85.67 -27.14 -1.14
N TYR A 455 85.07 -28.32 -1.35
CA TYR A 455 85.80 -29.59 -1.57
C TYR A 455 84.86 -30.68 -2.13
N SER A 456 85.43 -31.81 -2.55
CA SER A 456 84.77 -32.98 -3.18
C SER A 456 85.44 -34.28 -2.67
N PRO A 457 84.95 -35.51 -2.96
CA PRO A 457 83.57 -36.03 -2.89
C PRO A 457 83.50 -37.46 -2.25
N LYS A 458 82.33 -38.14 -2.31
CA LYS A 458 82.12 -39.62 -2.16
C LYS A 458 82.27 -40.24 -0.73
N PRO A 459 81.89 -41.53 -0.47
CA PRO A 459 80.64 -42.25 -0.86
C PRO A 459 80.06 -43.30 0.15
N LEU A 460 78.87 -43.85 -0.16
CA LEU A 460 78.42 -45.27 -0.02
C LEU A 460 78.14 -45.97 1.35
N THR A 461 77.23 -46.97 1.28
CA THR A 461 77.04 -48.16 2.16
C THR A 461 76.50 -47.94 3.60
N THR A 462 75.79 -48.87 4.28
CA THR A 462 75.45 -50.29 4.02
C THR A 462 74.07 -50.70 4.64
N VAL A 463 73.56 -51.90 4.36
CA VAL A 463 72.27 -52.47 4.86
C VAL A 463 72.45 -53.95 5.24
N PRO A 464 72.17 -54.38 6.49
CA PRO A 464 70.97 -55.19 6.83
C PRO A 464 70.40 -54.77 8.23
N SER A 465 69.50 -55.44 8.99
CA SER A 465 68.95 -56.83 9.02
C SER A 465 67.52 -56.89 9.60
N SER A 466 66.80 -58.00 9.38
CA SER A 466 65.55 -58.41 10.07
C SER A 466 65.81 -59.71 10.89
N PRO A 467 64.91 -60.21 11.78
CA PRO A 467 63.88 -61.17 11.30
C PRO A 467 62.56 -61.34 12.12
N ASN A 468 61.52 -61.88 11.44
CA ASN A 468 60.50 -62.88 11.89
C ASN A 468 59.50 -62.59 13.05
N THR A 469 58.16 -62.55 12.84
CA THR A 469 57.11 -63.60 12.54
C THR A 469 56.62 -64.42 13.78
N PRO A 470 55.32 -64.80 13.91
CA PRO A 470 54.51 -65.58 12.95
C PRO A 470 53.07 -65.10 12.61
N SER A 471 52.44 -65.85 11.69
CA SER A 471 51.10 -65.71 11.07
C SER A 471 50.14 -66.81 11.62
N PRO A 472 49.01 -67.31 11.01
CA PRO A 472 48.38 -67.15 9.67
C PRO A 472 46.83 -66.83 9.73
N LYS A 473 45.93 -66.91 8.71
CA LYS A 473 45.84 -67.66 7.43
C LYS A 473 44.91 -66.99 6.36
N SER A 474 45.19 -67.22 5.06
CA SER A 474 44.32 -67.65 3.91
C SER A 474 42.93 -66.99 3.59
N ILE A 475 42.41 -66.88 2.33
CA ILE A 475 42.88 -67.16 0.94
C ILE A 475 42.04 -66.36 -0.12
N VAL A 476 42.37 -66.51 -1.42
CA VAL A 476 42.01 -65.68 -2.62
C VAL A 476 40.66 -66.02 -3.33
N SER A 477 40.27 -65.14 -4.28
CA SER A 477 39.05 -64.89 -5.12
C SER A 477 38.52 -65.97 -6.15
N PRO A 478 37.92 -65.66 -7.34
CA PRO A 478 36.52 -65.98 -7.79
C PRO A 478 36.47 -66.96 -9.04
N PRO A 479 35.51 -66.98 -10.02
CA PRO A 479 34.07 -66.61 -10.17
C PRO A 479 33.17 -67.88 -10.52
N PRO A 480 32.47 -68.12 -11.68
CA PRO A 480 31.48 -67.39 -12.54
C PRO A 480 30.17 -68.17 -12.97
N THR A 481 29.22 -67.50 -13.67
CA THR A 481 28.17 -68.05 -14.65
C THR A 481 27.02 -68.97 -14.11
N HIS A 482 25.91 -69.35 -14.81
CA HIS A 482 25.41 -69.17 -16.21
C HIS A 482 23.83 -69.03 -16.34
N GLN A 483 23.16 -69.64 -17.34
CA GLN A 483 21.68 -69.62 -17.66
C GLN A 483 21.20 -70.99 -18.24
N PRO A 484 19.87 -71.28 -18.40
CA PRO A 484 19.22 -71.10 -19.73
C PRO A 484 17.68 -70.82 -19.82
N THR A 485 17.31 -69.96 -20.78
CA THR A 485 16.17 -69.96 -21.75
C THR A 485 14.73 -70.44 -21.42
N GLN A 486 13.72 -69.54 -21.56
CA GLN A 486 12.52 -69.67 -22.44
C GLN A 486 11.70 -68.34 -22.52
N THR A 487 10.69 -68.24 -23.39
CA THR A 487 10.06 -66.97 -23.89
C THR A 487 8.50 -67.03 -23.92
N PRO A 488 7.71 -66.13 -24.57
CA PRO A 488 7.19 -64.90 -23.93
C PRO A 488 5.68 -64.60 -24.12
N ILE A 489 4.98 -64.05 -23.12
CA ILE A 489 3.66 -63.36 -23.28
C ILE A 489 3.59 -62.07 -22.43
N SER A 490 2.83 -61.10 -22.94
CA SER A 490 2.65 -59.72 -22.42
C SER A 490 1.96 -59.60 -21.05
N SER A 491 2.44 -58.66 -20.23
CA SER A 491 1.59 -57.75 -19.47
C SER A 491 2.23 -56.36 -19.45
N GLN A 492 1.43 -55.29 -19.56
CA GLN A 492 1.95 -53.92 -19.71
C GLN A 492 2.29 -53.31 -18.34
N ALA A 493 3.54 -52.90 -18.15
CA ALA A 493 3.97 -52.07 -17.02
C ALA A 493 3.96 -50.58 -17.40
N SER A 494 3.45 -49.73 -16.51
CA SER A 494 3.34 -48.29 -16.73
C SER A 494 4.70 -47.58 -16.63
N ASN A 495 5.14 -46.96 -17.73
CA ASN A 495 6.34 -46.13 -17.77
C ASN A 495 6.07 -44.73 -17.20
N THR A 496 6.17 -44.58 -15.88
CA THR A 496 6.15 -43.27 -15.20
C THR A 496 7.57 -42.90 -14.74
N PRO A 497 8.15 -41.73 -15.13
CA PRO A 497 9.51 -41.37 -14.73
C PRO A 497 9.66 -41.16 -13.21
N ALA A 498 10.49 -41.96 -12.56
CA ALA A 498 10.71 -41.85 -11.12
C ALA A 498 11.61 -40.64 -10.76
N TYR A 499 11.05 -39.66 -10.04
CA TYR A 499 11.77 -38.48 -9.56
C TYR A 499 12.86 -38.85 -8.52
N LYS A 500 14.13 -38.95 -8.95
CA LYS A 500 15.25 -39.20 -8.03
C LYS A 500 15.68 -37.90 -7.32
N ARG A 501 15.38 -37.79 -6.02
CA ARG A 501 15.83 -36.69 -5.16
C ARG A 501 17.33 -36.82 -4.85
N PHE A 502 18.15 -35.87 -5.31
CA PHE A 502 19.60 -35.88 -5.12
C PHE A 502 20.03 -35.28 -3.77
N THR A 503 21.10 -35.83 -3.19
CA THR A 503 21.76 -35.31 -1.99
C THR A 503 22.63 -34.07 -2.28
N ALA A 504 22.99 -33.32 -1.24
CA ALA A 504 23.92 -32.18 -1.34
C ALA A 504 25.37 -32.58 -1.71
N ALA A 505 25.70 -33.86 -1.77
CA ALA A 505 26.94 -34.37 -2.35
C ALA A 505 26.78 -34.59 -3.87
N GLU A 506 25.76 -35.35 -4.28
CA GLU A 506 25.43 -35.59 -5.70
C GLU A 506 25.20 -34.27 -6.46
N LEU A 507 24.52 -33.28 -5.87
CA LEU A 507 24.30 -31.96 -6.49
C LEU A 507 25.62 -31.21 -6.76
N ARG A 508 26.61 -31.31 -5.86
CA ARG A 508 27.96 -30.73 -6.07
C ARG A 508 28.71 -31.48 -7.16
N GLU A 509 28.61 -32.80 -7.21
CA GLU A 509 29.23 -33.62 -8.26
C GLU A 509 28.61 -33.35 -9.65
N ARG A 510 27.28 -33.24 -9.73
CA ARG A 510 26.57 -32.84 -10.97
C ARG A 510 26.96 -31.44 -11.44
N LYS A 511 27.12 -30.49 -10.51
CA LYS A 511 27.62 -29.13 -10.81
C LYS A 511 29.06 -29.17 -11.32
N ALA A 512 29.95 -29.94 -10.69
CA ALA A 512 31.34 -30.12 -11.13
C ALA A 512 31.46 -30.80 -12.51
N LYS A 513 30.52 -31.69 -12.86
CA LYS A 513 30.42 -32.32 -14.19
C LYS A 513 29.63 -31.48 -15.22
N GLY A 514 29.08 -30.34 -14.82
CA GLY A 514 28.36 -29.39 -15.68
C GLY A 514 27.01 -29.90 -16.20
N LEU A 515 26.25 -30.65 -15.39
CA LEU A 515 24.98 -31.28 -15.80
C LEU A 515 23.73 -30.48 -15.38
N CYS A 516 22.61 -30.62 -16.10
CA CYS A 516 21.28 -30.14 -15.63
C CYS A 516 20.97 -30.81 -14.28
N TYR A 517 20.35 -30.08 -13.35
CA TYR A 517 19.96 -30.67 -12.06
C TYR A 517 18.82 -31.69 -12.21
N TYR A 518 18.01 -31.57 -13.27
CA TYR A 518 16.78 -32.35 -13.49
C TYR A 518 16.90 -33.44 -14.58
N CYS A 519 17.82 -33.32 -15.53
CA CYS A 519 18.08 -34.34 -16.57
C CYS A 519 19.59 -34.65 -16.69
N PRO A 520 20.01 -35.79 -17.29
CA PRO A 520 21.42 -36.19 -17.35
C PRO A 520 22.30 -35.42 -18.35
N GLU A 521 21.74 -34.45 -19.11
CA GLU A 521 22.48 -33.68 -20.11
C GLU A 521 23.39 -32.60 -19.51
N LYS A 522 24.31 -32.06 -20.32
CA LYS A 522 25.14 -30.91 -19.94
C LYS A 522 24.36 -29.59 -19.97
N TYR A 523 24.42 -28.86 -18.87
CA TYR A 523 23.79 -27.55 -18.75
C TYR A 523 24.53 -26.48 -19.56
N LYS A 524 23.79 -25.70 -20.34
CA LYS A 524 24.24 -24.51 -21.06
C LYS A 524 23.21 -23.39 -20.90
N ARG A 525 23.62 -22.13 -21.08
CA ARG A 525 22.69 -20.98 -21.01
C ARG A 525 21.62 -21.16 -22.09
N GLY A 526 20.33 -21.13 -21.70
CA GLY A 526 19.20 -21.43 -22.58
C GLY A 526 18.87 -22.92 -22.78
N HIS A 527 19.44 -23.84 -22.00
CA HIS A 527 19.11 -25.26 -22.04
C HIS A 527 17.69 -25.54 -21.51
N LYS A 528 16.86 -26.17 -22.34
CA LYS A 528 15.53 -26.70 -21.97
C LYS A 528 15.68 -28.18 -21.64
N CYS A 529 15.67 -28.56 -20.36
CA CYS A 529 15.72 -29.98 -19.95
C CYS A 529 14.37 -30.63 -20.34
N THR A 530 14.36 -31.72 -21.10
CA THR A 530 13.18 -32.34 -21.75
C THR A 530 12.25 -33.14 -20.84
N GLY A 531 12.21 -32.82 -19.54
CA GLY A 531 11.19 -33.33 -18.62
C GLY A 531 9.90 -32.53 -18.79
N ASN A 532 8.79 -33.21 -19.10
CA ASN A 532 7.50 -32.56 -19.37
C ASN A 532 7.06 -31.64 -18.23
N LEU A 533 6.72 -30.40 -18.58
CA LEU A 533 5.87 -29.56 -17.74
C LEU A 533 4.44 -30.07 -17.89
N CYS A 534 3.96 -30.85 -16.93
CA CYS A 534 2.59 -31.34 -16.91
C CYS A 534 1.62 -30.20 -16.52
N LEU A 535 1.15 -29.46 -17.51
CA LEU A 535 -0.06 -28.65 -17.42
C LEU A 535 -1.23 -29.48 -17.95
N LEU A 536 -2.14 -29.93 -17.07
CA LEU A 536 -3.52 -30.25 -17.45
C LEU A 536 -4.43 -30.36 -16.21
N LEU A 537 -5.73 -30.26 -16.49
CA LEU A 537 -6.85 -30.19 -15.54
C LEU A 537 -7.31 -31.59 -15.09
N GLY A 538 -8.09 -31.62 -14.01
CA GLY A 538 -8.89 -32.77 -13.62
C GLY A 538 -10.28 -32.35 -13.12
N ARG A 539 -11.31 -32.68 -13.88
CA ARG A 539 -12.50 -33.33 -13.32
C ARG A 539 -12.12 -34.81 -13.02
N GLU A 540 -12.88 -35.64 -12.31
CA GLU A 540 -14.32 -35.63 -12.02
C GLU A 540 -14.56 -36.35 -10.67
N GLU A 541 -15.77 -36.20 -10.10
CA GLU A 541 -16.45 -37.07 -9.11
C GLU A 541 -15.66 -37.88 -8.06
N LEU A 542 -15.97 -37.65 -6.77
CA LEU A 542 -16.74 -38.62 -5.95
C LEU A 542 -17.17 -38.02 -4.59
N GLU A 543 -18.48 -37.92 -4.33
CA GLU A 543 -19.16 -38.39 -3.10
C GLU A 543 -20.65 -37.97 -3.07
N GLU A 544 -21.47 -38.58 -3.93
CA GLU A 544 -22.82 -38.99 -3.46
C GLU A 544 -22.68 -40.37 -2.82
N LEU A 545 -22.42 -40.43 -1.51
CA LEU A 545 -22.55 -41.70 -0.76
C LEU A 545 -23.05 -41.55 0.69
N LEU A 546 -23.76 -40.45 0.97
CA LEU A 546 -24.61 -40.30 2.14
C LEU A 546 -26.01 -39.80 1.75
N TYR A 547 -26.74 -40.57 0.94
CA TYR A 547 -28.19 -40.84 1.04
C TYR A 547 -28.63 -41.86 -0.03
N GLY A 548 -28.31 -43.14 0.20
CA GLY A 548 -28.76 -44.23 -0.67
C GLY A 548 -30.24 -44.57 -0.49
N ASP A 549 -30.96 -44.60 -1.61
CA ASP A 549 -32.23 -45.30 -1.89
C ASP A 549 -33.40 -45.16 -0.88
N ARG A 550 -34.39 -44.35 -1.29
CA ARG A 550 -35.81 -44.72 -1.18
C ARG A 550 -36.54 -44.41 -2.48
N THR A 551 -36.37 -45.28 -3.46
CA THR A 551 -37.32 -45.47 -4.54
C THR A 551 -38.71 -45.82 -3.97
N GLY A 552 -39.76 -45.19 -4.50
CA GLY A 552 -41.09 -45.28 -3.89
C GLY A 552 -42.16 -44.45 -4.60
N ASP A 553 -42.61 -44.96 -5.75
CA ASP A 553 -43.86 -44.65 -6.47
C ASP A 553 -44.39 -43.20 -6.46
N LEU A 554 -44.27 -42.54 -7.62
CA LEU A 554 -45.36 -41.74 -8.16
C LEU A 554 -45.43 -41.91 -9.67
N LYS A 555 -46.64 -42.17 -10.18
CA LYS A 555 -46.86 -42.76 -11.51
C LYS A 555 -46.89 -41.70 -12.61
N ILE A 556 -46.27 -42.03 -13.74
CA ILE A 556 -46.65 -41.44 -15.03
C ILE A 556 -48.11 -41.84 -15.30
N LEU A 557 -48.94 -40.85 -15.63
CA LEU A 557 -50.26 -41.07 -16.22
C LEU A 557 -50.21 -40.58 -17.66
N GLU A 558 -50.12 -41.51 -18.60
CA GLU A 558 -50.26 -41.23 -20.03
C GLU A 558 -51.72 -40.86 -20.33
N GLY A 559 -51.99 -39.58 -20.57
CA GLY A 559 -53.24 -39.12 -21.15
C GLY A 559 -53.13 -39.13 -22.67
N GLN A 560 -54.00 -39.88 -23.34
CA GLN A 560 -53.94 -40.03 -24.81
C GLN A 560 -54.44 -38.78 -25.55
N GLU A 561 -54.00 -38.68 -26.81
CA GLU A 561 -54.20 -37.57 -27.74
C GLU A 561 -55.68 -37.23 -28.00
N ASN A 562 -55.99 -35.95 -28.26
CA ASN A 562 -56.80 -35.55 -29.42
C ASN A 562 -56.77 -34.03 -29.69
N GLN A 563 -56.23 -33.68 -30.86
CA GLN A 563 -56.69 -32.66 -31.82
C GLN A 563 -56.86 -31.17 -31.39
N ASP A 564 -55.97 -30.36 -31.96
CA ASP A 564 -56.25 -29.08 -32.66
C ASP A 564 -56.97 -27.94 -31.90
N GLU A 565 -56.19 -27.18 -31.12
CA GLU A 565 -56.31 -25.70 -31.14
C GLU A 565 -54.94 -25.07 -31.44
N VAL A 566 -54.94 -23.97 -32.19
CA VAL A 566 -53.72 -23.26 -32.62
C VAL A 566 -53.20 -22.40 -31.48
N LEU A 567 -52.02 -22.73 -30.96
CA LEU A 567 -51.25 -21.80 -30.12
C LEU A 567 -50.36 -20.94 -31.01
N ASP A 568 -50.64 -19.64 -31.02
CA ASP A 568 -49.86 -18.64 -31.75
C ASP A 568 -48.38 -18.68 -31.35
N THR A 569 -47.51 -18.32 -32.29
CA THR A 569 -46.11 -18.01 -31.99
C THR A 569 -46.07 -16.83 -31.02
N VAL A 570 -45.73 -17.09 -29.76
CA VAL A 570 -45.55 -16.05 -28.74
C VAL A 570 -44.47 -15.08 -29.21
N GLU A 571 -44.88 -13.89 -29.63
CA GLU A 571 -43.95 -12.77 -29.83
C GLU A 571 -43.26 -12.51 -28.49
N ILE A 572 -41.96 -12.77 -28.44
CA ILE A 572 -41.15 -12.46 -27.26
C ILE A 572 -41.04 -10.94 -27.18
N THR A 573 -41.90 -10.32 -26.36
CA THR A 573 -41.83 -8.89 -26.05
C THR A 573 -40.40 -8.53 -25.69
N PRO A 574 -39.75 -7.60 -26.40
CA PRO A 574 -38.39 -7.18 -26.04
C PRO A 574 -38.40 -6.52 -24.65
N GLU A 575 -37.70 -7.12 -23.68
CA GLU A 575 -37.54 -6.56 -22.33
C GLU A 575 -36.11 -6.08 -22.09
N ILE A 576 -35.96 -5.09 -21.20
CA ILE A 576 -34.68 -4.63 -20.64
C ILE A 576 -34.75 -4.60 -19.10
N SER A 577 -33.71 -5.11 -18.44
CA SER A 577 -33.71 -5.18 -16.98
C SER A 577 -33.65 -3.80 -16.32
N PHE A 578 -34.15 -3.71 -15.09
CA PHE A 578 -34.05 -2.50 -14.28
C PHE A 578 -32.59 -2.10 -13.97
N ASN A 579 -31.67 -3.07 -13.90
CA ASN A 579 -30.23 -2.83 -13.70
C ASN A 579 -29.57 -2.20 -14.93
N ALA A 580 -30.02 -2.59 -16.13
CA ALA A 580 -29.58 -2.05 -17.41
C ALA A 580 -30.22 -0.68 -17.73
N LEU A 581 -31.49 -0.49 -17.37
CA LEU A 581 -32.23 0.75 -17.63
C LEU A 581 -31.86 1.89 -16.67
N GLU A 582 -32.00 1.66 -15.35
CA GLU A 582 -31.76 2.69 -14.33
C GLU A 582 -30.33 2.66 -13.78
N GLY A 583 -29.47 1.80 -14.34
CA GLY A 583 -28.04 1.75 -14.01
C GLY A 583 -27.72 1.24 -12.61
N GLN A 584 -28.70 0.65 -11.91
CA GLN A 584 -28.50 0.21 -10.53
C GLN A 584 -27.41 -0.86 -10.41
N PHE A 585 -26.65 -0.77 -9.32
CA PHE A 585 -25.59 -1.71 -9.00
C PHE A 585 -26.13 -2.81 -8.08
N HIS A 586 -26.22 -4.03 -8.60
CA HIS A 586 -26.56 -5.21 -7.80
C HIS A 586 -25.33 -6.13 -7.66
N PRO A 587 -24.97 -6.59 -6.44
CA PRO A 587 -23.70 -7.31 -6.20
C PRO A 587 -23.48 -8.61 -7.00
N SER A 588 -24.52 -9.20 -7.58
CA SER A 588 -24.44 -10.41 -8.42
C SER A 588 -24.36 -10.14 -9.94
N THR A 589 -24.35 -8.87 -10.37
CA THR A 589 -24.29 -8.50 -11.80
C THR A 589 -22.86 -8.53 -12.33
N LEU A 590 -22.62 -9.25 -13.43
CA LEU A 590 -21.31 -9.31 -14.06
C LEU A 590 -21.11 -8.10 -14.96
N ARG A 591 -20.13 -7.25 -14.60
CA ARG A 591 -19.73 -6.06 -15.35
C ARG A 591 -18.27 -6.20 -15.77
N VAL A 592 -17.96 -5.86 -17.01
CA VAL A 592 -16.62 -6.01 -17.60
C VAL A 592 -16.27 -4.80 -18.45
N THR A 593 -14.98 -4.50 -18.57
CA THR A 593 -14.48 -3.45 -19.47
C THR A 593 -14.27 -4.03 -20.86
N GLY A 594 -14.90 -3.41 -21.87
CA GLY A 594 -14.68 -3.68 -23.28
C GLY A 594 -13.99 -2.53 -24.01
N LYS A 595 -13.60 -2.76 -25.26
CA LYS A 595 -12.96 -1.76 -26.16
C LYS A 595 -13.47 -1.91 -27.60
N HIS A 596 -13.72 -0.78 -28.27
CA HIS A 596 -14.01 -0.68 -29.71
C HIS A 596 -13.16 0.43 -30.32
N LYS A 597 -12.27 0.09 -31.27
CA LYS A 597 -11.22 1.01 -31.76
C LYS A 597 -10.50 1.62 -30.54
N ASP A 598 -10.39 2.94 -30.41
CA ASP A 598 -9.76 3.60 -29.26
C ASP A 598 -10.71 3.88 -28.08
N TYR A 599 -12.00 3.60 -28.23
CA TYR A 599 -13.01 3.84 -27.19
C TYR A 599 -13.08 2.67 -26.21
N VAL A 600 -13.01 2.98 -24.91
CA VAL A 600 -13.27 2.05 -23.81
C VAL A 600 -14.75 2.13 -23.42
N VAL A 601 -15.38 0.99 -23.10
CA VAL A 601 -16.81 0.87 -22.75
C VAL A 601 -17.04 0.02 -21.52
N LYS A 602 -17.98 0.43 -20.67
CA LYS A 602 -18.54 -0.35 -19.58
C LYS A 602 -19.60 -1.31 -20.14
N VAL A 603 -19.32 -2.61 -20.11
CA VAL A 603 -20.22 -3.66 -20.57
C VAL A 603 -20.89 -4.31 -19.37
N LEU A 604 -22.22 -4.35 -19.35
CA LEU A 604 -23.02 -5.16 -18.44
C LEU A 604 -23.41 -6.45 -19.17
N ILE A 605 -23.20 -7.60 -18.54
CA ILE A 605 -23.70 -8.91 -19.00
C ILE A 605 -24.96 -9.20 -18.18
N ASP A 606 -26.11 -9.33 -18.86
CA ASP A 606 -27.43 -9.29 -18.22
C ASP A 606 -28.39 -10.33 -18.80
N ASN A 607 -28.73 -11.34 -18.01
CA ASN A 607 -29.75 -12.34 -18.36
C ASN A 607 -31.19 -11.81 -18.23
N GLY A 608 -31.39 -10.62 -17.64
CA GLY A 608 -32.69 -9.93 -17.57
C GLY A 608 -32.95 -8.95 -18.71
N SER A 609 -32.09 -8.90 -19.73
CA SER A 609 -32.30 -8.10 -20.94
C SER A 609 -32.36 -9.00 -22.17
N THR A 610 -33.40 -8.89 -22.97
CA THR A 610 -33.63 -9.78 -24.14
C THR A 610 -32.62 -9.56 -25.25
N HIS A 611 -32.36 -8.30 -25.59
CA HIS A 611 -31.49 -7.87 -26.69
C HIS A 611 -30.20 -7.24 -26.16
N ASN A 612 -29.21 -7.10 -27.03
CA ASN A 612 -28.04 -6.28 -26.73
C ASN A 612 -28.34 -4.81 -27.00
N PHE A 613 -27.93 -3.92 -26.10
CA PHE A 613 -28.17 -2.49 -26.21
C PHE A 613 -26.89 -1.67 -26.15
N ILE A 614 -26.86 -0.53 -26.85
CA ILE A 614 -25.82 0.50 -26.73
C ILE A 614 -26.45 1.84 -26.37
N LYS A 615 -25.81 2.57 -25.45
CA LYS A 615 -26.27 3.89 -25.07
C LYS A 615 -26.23 4.86 -26.26
N SER A 616 -27.35 5.52 -26.52
CA SER A 616 -27.51 6.52 -27.59
C SER A 616 -26.39 7.58 -27.63
N SER A 617 -26.02 8.14 -26.48
CA SER A 617 -24.93 9.13 -26.38
C SER A 617 -23.54 8.54 -26.69
N VAL A 618 -23.32 7.25 -26.42
CA VAL A 618 -22.07 6.54 -26.72
C VAL A 618 -21.97 6.23 -28.20
N ALA A 619 -23.05 5.73 -28.81
CA ALA A 619 -23.14 5.51 -30.26
C ALA A 619 -22.87 6.80 -31.05
N ALA A 620 -23.42 7.94 -30.59
CA ALA A 620 -23.13 9.26 -31.15
C ALA A 620 -21.67 9.69 -30.94
N LYS A 621 -21.11 9.54 -29.73
CA LYS A 621 -19.70 9.87 -29.42
C LYS A 621 -18.69 9.04 -30.22
N MET A 622 -19.04 7.81 -30.58
CA MET A 622 -18.26 6.92 -31.43
C MET A 622 -18.49 7.10 -32.94
N GLN A 623 -19.45 7.95 -33.34
CA GLN A 623 -19.86 8.16 -34.73
C GLN A 623 -20.20 6.84 -35.45
N LEU A 624 -20.93 5.95 -34.78
CA LEU A 624 -21.29 4.64 -35.34
C LEU A 624 -22.21 4.77 -36.55
N LEU A 625 -22.03 3.88 -37.52
CA LEU A 625 -22.94 3.75 -38.65
C LEU A 625 -24.22 3.05 -38.17
N LEU A 626 -25.27 3.85 -37.92
CA LEU A 626 -26.55 3.35 -37.46
C LEU A 626 -27.45 3.01 -38.64
N SER A 627 -27.98 1.79 -38.63
CA SER A 627 -29.02 1.32 -39.54
C SER A 627 -30.39 1.56 -38.92
N ALA A 628 -31.34 2.04 -39.72
CA ALA A 628 -32.74 2.09 -39.34
C ALA A 628 -33.32 0.66 -39.32
N ILE A 629 -34.16 0.37 -38.34
CA ILE A 629 -34.87 -0.90 -38.18
C ILE A 629 -36.37 -0.67 -38.08
N GLN A 630 -37.17 -1.73 -38.21
CA GLN A 630 -38.58 -1.69 -37.86
C GLN A 630 -38.72 -1.29 -36.38
N PRO A 631 -39.45 -0.22 -36.04
CA PRO A 631 -39.62 0.22 -34.66
C PRO A 631 -40.22 -0.89 -33.79
N PHE A 632 -39.57 -1.19 -32.68
CA PHE A 632 -40.08 -2.12 -31.68
C PHE A 632 -40.06 -1.49 -30.28
N LYS A 633 -40.97 -1.97 -29.42
CA LYS A 633 -41.11 -1.47 -28.06
C LYS A 633 -40.35 -2.38 -27.10
N VAL A 634 -39.45 -1.77 -26.32
CA VAL A 634 -38.72 -2.40 -25.22
C VAL A 634 -39.48 -2.14 -23.93
N GLN A 635 -40.06 -3.17 -23.34
CA GLN A 635 -40.72 -3.08 -22.03
C GLN A 635 -39.68 -2.91 -20.92
N THR A 636 -39.98 -2.01 -19.98
CA THR A 636 -39.11 -1.67 -18.85
C THR A 636 -39.61 -2.30 -17.56
N GLY A 637 -38.72 -2.47 -16.57
CA GLY A 637 -39.04 -3.09 -15.27
C GLY A 637 -40.11 -2.41 -14.40
N ASN A 638 -40.72 -1.31 -14.87
CA ASN A 638 -41.87 -0.62 -14.25
C ASN A 638 -43.14 -0.67 -15.14
N GLY A 639 -43.16 -1.46 -16.22
CA GLY A 639 -44.30 -1.61 -17.13
C GLY A 639 -44.49 -0.50 -18.16
N ALA A 640 -43.54 0.44 -18.26
CA ALA A 640 -43.48 1.38 -19.38
C ALA A 640 -42.80 0.75 -20.61
N TYR A 641 -42.76 1.49 -21.71
CA TYR A 641 -42.14 1.05 -22.96
C TYR A 641 -41.26 2.17 -23.55
N LEU A 642 -40.06 1.81 -24.00
CA LEU A 642 -39.19 2.65 -24.81
C LEU A 642 -39.24 2.16 -26.26
N GLU A 643 -39.12 3.06 -27.24
CA GLU A 643 -39.11 2.69 -28.66
C GLU A 643 -37.67 2.62 -29.19
N CYS A 644 -37.29 1.50 -29.80
CA CYS A 644 -36.01 1.34 -30.48
C CYS A 644 -36.22 1.36 -32.00
N THR A 645 -35.52 2.26 -32.69
CA THR A 645 -35.68 2.52 -34.14
C THR A 645 -34.37 2.40 -34.94
N GLN A 646 -33.25 2.16 -34.24
CA GLN A 646 -31.91 2.10 -34.83
C GLN A 646 -31.07 0.99 -34.20
N LYS A 647 -30.19 0.35 -34.99
CA LYS A 647 -29.13 -0.53 -34.48
C LYS A 647 -27.78 -0.26 -35.16
N CYS A 648 -26.70 -0.50 -34.44
CA CYS A 648 -25.38 -0.74 -35.02
C CYS A 648 -25.23 -2.25 -35.22
N ALA A 649 -24.98 -2.69 -36.45
CA ALA A 649 -24.73 -4.10 -36.76
C ALA A 649 -23.22 -4.39 -36.78
N ASP A 650 -22.83 -5.66 -36.55
CA ASP A 650 -21.44 -6.14 -36.62
C ASP A 650 -20.46 -5.31 -35.75
N PHE A 651 -20.90 -4.87 -34.56
CA PHE A 651 -20.07 -4.06 -33.68
C PHE A 651 -18.97 -4.92 -33.06
N GLN A 652 -17.73 -4.70 -33.51
CA GLN A 652 -16.55 -5.35 -32.94
C GLN A 652 -16.31 -4.87 -31.50
N LEU A 653 -16.56 -5.74 -30.53
CA LEU A 653 -16.35 -5.51 -29.10
C LEU A 653 -15.24 -6.42 -28.60
N ILE A 654 -14.12 -5.85 -28.16
CA ILE A 654 -13.02 -6.59 -27.53
C ILE A 654 -13.27 -6.62 -26.02
N VAL A 655 -13.51 -7.79 -25.44
CA VAL A 655 -13.68 -7.99 -24.00
C VAL A 655 -12.60 -8.92 -23.47
N GLN A 656 -11.77 -8.40 -22.56
CA GLN A 656 -10.75 -9.19 -21.84
C GLN A 656 -9.87 -10.05 -22.76
N ASP A 657 -9.39 -9.44 -23.85
CA ASP A 657 -8.51 -10.00 -24.89
C ASP A 657 -9.19 -10.92 -25.92
N HIS A 658 -10.48 -11.24 -25.74
CA HIS A 658 -11.30 -11.94 -26.74
C HIS A 658 -12.10 -10.93 -27.59
N VAL A 659 -12.11 -11.11 -28.91
CA VAL A 659 -12.94 -10.31 -29.83
C VAL A 659 -14.30 -10.96 -30.00
N PHE A 660 -15.36 -10.16 -29.91
CA PHE A 660 -16.75 -10.50 -30.26
C PHE A 660 -17.26 -9.53 -31.33
N PHE A 661 -18.22 -9.97 -32.12
CA PHE A 661 -18.98 -9.11 -33.03
C PHE A 661 -20.44 -9.21 -32.60
N VAL A 662 -21.08 -8.07 -32.34
CA VAL A 662 -22.42 -8.04 -31.74
C VAL A 662 -23.30 -7.01 -32.43
N ASP A 663 -24.55 -7.36 -32.69
CA ASP A 663 -25.57 -6.39 -33.08
C ASP A 663 -26.08 -5.67 -31.83
N LEU A 664 -26.06 -4.32 -31.83
CA LEU A 664 -26.41 -3.48 -30.69
C LEU A 664 -27.57 -2.53 -31.03
N CYS A 665 -28.69 -2.70 -30.36
CA CYS A 665 -29.88 -1.84 -30.48
C CYS A 665 -29.65 -0.51 -29.73
N VAL A 666 -30.01 0.63 -30.33
CA VAL A 666 -29.74 1.95 -29.74
C VAL A 666 -30.87 2.33 -28.77
N LEU A 667 -30.52 2.57 -27.51
CA LEU A 667 -31.46 2.92 -26.45
C LEU A 667 -30.80 3.86 -25.42
N ASP A 668 -31.55 4.71 -24.73
CA ASP A 668 -30.97 5.61 -23.70
C ASP A 668 -30.92 4.92 -22.33
N ILE A 669 -29.96 4.01 -22.19
CA ILE A 669 -29.68 3.23 -20.97
C ILE A 669 -28.80 4.01 -19.97
N LYS A 670 -28.86 3.67 -18.68
CA LYS A 670 -28.07 4.31 -17.61
C LYS A 670 -27.10 3.31 -16.97
N GLY A 671 -25.99 3.80 -16.41
CA GLY A 671 -25.02 2.98 -15.65
C GLY A 671 -24.23 1.91 -16.42
N ALA A 672 -24.44 1.74 -17.72
CA ALA A 672 -23.61 0.96 -18.64
C ALA A 672 -23.55 1.67 -20.01
N ASP A 673 -22.47 1.44 -20.75
CA ASP A 673 -22.33 1.95 -22.13
C ASP A 673 -22.89 0.95 -23.15
N ILE A 674 -22.71 -0.35 -22.85
CA ILE A 674 -23.25 -1.49 -23.61
C ILE A 674 -23.86 -2.50 -22.62
N VAL A 675 -24.97 -3.11 -23.03
CA VAL A 675 -25.59 -4.28 -22.37
C VAL A 675 -25.53 -5.44 -23.34
N LEU A 676 -25.00 -6.59 -22.90
CA LEU A 676 -25.07 -7.85 -23.61
C LEU A 676 -26.17 -8.70 -22.97
N GLY A 677 -27.23 -8.93 -23.73
CA GLY A 677 -28.45 -9.60 -23.29
C GLY A 677 -28.49 -11.08 -23.67
N VAL A 678 -29.66 -11.69 -23.49
CA VAL A 678 -29.96 -13.07 -23.88
C VAL A 678 -29.62 -13.33 -25.36
N GLN A 679 -29.83 -12.35 -26.24
CA GLN A 679 -29.39 -12.37 -27.64
C GLN A 679 -27.93 -12.80 -27.82
N TRP A 680 -26.98 -12.15 -27.13
CA TRP A 680 -25.56 -12.54 -27.18
C TRP A 680 -25.28 -13.82 -26.38
N LEU A 681 -25.91 -13.99 -25.22
CA LEU A 681 -25.69 -15.17 -24.37
C LEU A 681 -26.06 -16.48 -25.09
N ALA A 682 -27.12 -16.48 -25.90
CA ALA A 682 -27.57 -17.65 -26.66
C ALA A 682 -26.56 -18.11 -27.73
N GLU A 683 -25.67 -17.24 -28.19
CA GLU A 683 -24.63 -17.57 -29.19
C GLU A 683 -23.44 -18.34 -28.60
N LEU A 684 -23.34 -18.43 -27.26
CA LEU A 684 -22.16 -18.94 -26.55
C LEU A 684 -22.26 -20.41 -26.13
N GLY A 685 -23.40 -21.06 -26.34
CA GLY A 685 -23.64 -22.46 -25.94
C GLY A 685 -23.69 -22.63 -24.42
N ASP A 686 -23.02 -23.66 -23.90
CA ASP A 686 -22.99 -23.97 -22.47
C ASP A 686 -22.19 -22.92 -21.67
N ILE A 687 -22.90 -22.10 -20.90
CA ILE A 687 -22.32 -21.07 -20.03
C ILE A 687 -22.34 -21.54 -18.57
N THR A 688 -21.17 -21.51 -17.91
CA THR A 688 -21.05 -21.60 -16.46
C THR A 688 -20.86 -20.21 -15.85
N ILE A 689 -21.86 -19.72 -15.09
CA ILE A 689 -21.76 -18.47 -14.32
C ILE A 689 -21.57 -18.79 -12.83
N ASN A 690 -20.53 -18.22 -12.21
CA ASN A 690 -20.35 -18.21 -10.77
C ASN A 690 -20.64 -16.80 -10.23
N HIS A 691 -21.80 -16.65 -9.59
CA HIS A 691 -22.28 -15.38 -9.03
C HIS A 691 -21.59 -14.97 -7.70
N LYS A 692 -20.88 -15.87 -6.99
CA LYS A 692 -20.03 -15.48 -5.85
C LYS A 692 -18.74 -14.84 -6.35
N ASP A 693 -18.10 -15.45 -7.34
CA ASP A 693 -16.79 -15.02 -7.84
C ASP A 693 -16.86 -13.93 -8.92
N LEU A 694 -18.06 -13.63 -9.42
CA LEU A 694 -18.31 -12.80 -10.61
C LEU A 694 -17.44 -13.23 -11.80
N THR A 695 -17.56 -14.51 -12.18
CA THR A 695 -16.91 -15.04 -13.38
C THR A 695 -17.86 -15.88 -14.23
N MET A 696 -17.78 -15.71 -15.54
CA MET A 696 -18.53 -16.44 -16.56
C MET A 696 -17.55 -17.20 -17.44
N SER A 697 -17.80 -18.47 -17.73
CA SER A 697 -16.95 -19.30 -18.60
C SER A 697 -17.81 -20.06 -19.62
N PHE A 698 -17.33 -20.18 -20.85
CA PHE A 698 -18.01 -20.86 -21.97
C PHE A 698 -16.99 -21.35 -23.00
N GLN A 699 -17.40 -22.25 -23.89
CA GLN A 699 -16.54 -22.87 -24.89
C GLN A 699 -16.83 -22.32 -26.29
N ARG A 700 -15.80 -21.81 -26.99
CA ARG A 700 -15.90 -21.21 -28.32
C ARG A 700 -15.02 -21.98 -29.32
N GLY A 701 -15.58 -23.06 -29.88
CA GLY A 701 -14.80 -24.02 -30.67
C GLY A 701 -13.79 -24.73 -29.76
N GLU A 702 -12.49 -24.67 -30.07
CA GLU A 702 -11.43 -25.20 -29.20
C GLU A 702 -11.01 -24.21 -28.08
N GLU A 703 -11.42 -22.94 -28.15
CA GLU A 703 -11.05 -21.89 -27.18
C GLU A 703 -11.97 -21.91 -25.94
N ALA A 704 -11.40 -22.17 -24.76
CA ALA A 704 -12.10 -21.99 -23.49
C ALA A 704 -12.01 -20.52 -23.05
N VAL A 705 -13.14 -19.80 -23.03
CA VAL A 705 -13.22 -18.38 -22.69
C VAL A 705 -13.66 -18.20 -21.24
N ARG A 706 -13.02 -17.28 -20.50
CA ARG A 706 -13.42 -16.94 -19.12
C ARG A 706 -13.34 -15.43 -18.84
N LEU A 707 -14.49 -14.82 -18.62
CA LEU A 707 -14.66 -13.42 -18.24
C LEU A 707 -14.76 -13.28 -16.72
N GLN A 708 -14.15 -12.23 -16.13
CA GLN A 708 -14.12 -12.00 -14.68
C GLN A 708 -14.26 -10.52 -14.31
N ASP A 709 -14.81 -10.21 -13.13
CA ASP A 709 -14.94 -8.82 -12.66
C ASP A 709 -13.59 -8.07 -12.48
N HIS A 710 -13.68 -6.73 -12.57
CA HIS A 710 -12.60 -5.76 -12.56
C HIS A 710 -11.58 -5.96 -11.43
N TYR A 711 -12.02 -6.26 -10.19
CA TYR A 711 -11.11 -6.40 -9.04
C TYR A 711 -10.06 -7.51 -9.25
N LYS A 712 -10.43 -8.60 -9.91
CA LYS A 712 -9.54 -9.75 -10.13
C LYS A 712 -8.60 -9.55 -11.33
N LYS A 713 -9.08 -9.02 -12.47
CA LYS A 713 -8.24 -8.87 -13.68
C LYS A 713 -7.44 -7.55 -13.73
N VAL A 714 -7.92 -6.44 -13.15
CA VAL A 714 -7.23 -5.13 -13.25
C VAL A 714 -6.19 -4.91 -12.16
N LEU A 715 -6.47 -5.31 -10.91
CA LEU A 715 -5.47 -5.28 -9.83
C LEU A 715 -4.56 -6.52 -9.81
N GLY A 716 -4.97 -7.63 -10.44
CA GLY A 716 -4.22 -8.89 -10.50
C GLY A 716 -3.99 -9.58 -9.15
N ARG A 717 -4.78 -9.24 -8.12
CA ARG A 717 -4.58 -9.69 -6.73
C ARG A 717 -5.76 -10.51 -6.23
N LYS A 718 -5.46 -11.66 -5.61
CA LYS A 718 -6.41 -12.39 -4.77
C LYS A 718 -6.57 -11.67 -3.43
N ALA A 719 -7.78 -11.68 -2.89
CA ALA A 719 -8.12 -11.13 -1.58
C ALA A 719 -9.13 -12.04 -0.86
N TRP A 720 -9.25 -11.87 0.45
CA TRP A 720 -10.21 -12.57 1.32
C TRP A 720 -10.83 -11.52 2.26
N HIS A 721 -12.16 -11.45 2.34
CA HIS A 721 -12.85 -10.35 3.03
C HIS A 721 -13.28 -10.75 4.46
N ILE A 722 -12.33 -10.73 5.41
CA ILE A 722 -12.49 -11.29 6.77
C ILE A 722 -13.00 -10.32 7.85
N GLY A 723 -13.59 -9.17 7.46
CA GLY A 723 -14.03 -8.12 8.40
C GLY A 723 -15.55 -7.98 8.52
N PRO A 724 -16.06 -7.22 9.52
CA PRO A 724 -15.31 -6.35 10.43
C PRO A 724 -14.71 -7.11 11.62
N VAL A 725 -13.38 -7.06 11.72
CA VAL A 725 -12.63 -7.87 12.70
C VAL A 725 -12.90 -7.48 14.16
N SER A 726 -13.30 -6.24 14.42
CA SER A 726 -13.61 -5.71 15.76
C SER A 726 -14.70 -6.50 16.48
N LEU A 727 -15.64 -7.13 15.74
CA LEU A 727 -16.72 -7.97 16.28
C LEU A 727 -16.23 -9.29 16.94
N CYS A 728 -14.93 -9.60 16.91
CA CYS A 728 -14.39 -10.67 17.75
C CYS A 728 -14.42 -10.35 19.25
N ASN A 729 -14.53 -9.06 19.63
CA ASN A 729 -14.58 -8.59 21.01
C ASN A 729 -16.03 -8.50 21.47
N ARG A 730 -16.48 -9.46 22.28
CA ARG A 730 -17.92 -9.67 22.54
C ARG A 730 -18.41 -9.02 23.83
N ASP A 731 -17.69 -9.22 24.92
CA ASP A 731 -18.07 -8.69 26.24
C ASP A 731 -17.56 -7.26 26.48
N LEU A 732 -18.13 -6.59 27.49
CA LEU A 732 -17.78 -5.21 27.85
C LEU A 732 -16.29 -5.04 28.16
N LYS A 733 -15.66 -6.04 28.80
CA LYS A 733 -14.25 -5.97 29.18
C LYS A 733 -13.35 -6.11 27.96
N GLU A 734 -13.66 -7.01 27.02
CA GLU A 734 -12.95 -7.08 25.74
C GLU A 734 -13.08 -5.77 24.93
N LYS A 735 -14.28 -5.17 24.91
CA LYS A 735 -14.56 -3.91 24.20
C LYS A 735 -13.85 -2.71 24.83
N GLY A 736 -13.76 -2.65 26.16
CA GLY A 736 -13.03 -1.61 26.90
C GLY A 736 -11.50 -1.74 26.80
N ASN A 737 -10.99 -2.97 26.91
CA ASN A 737 -9.54 -3.27 26.85
C ASN A 737 -8.93 -3.22 25.43
N ARG A 738 -9.72 -2.87 24.41
CA ARG A 738 -9.28 -2.85 23.01
C ARG A 738 -8.44 -1.62 22.69
N GLY A 739 -7.12 -1.81 22.69
CA GLY A 739 -6.11 -0.79 22.35
C GLY A 739 -5.37 -0.26 23.58
N MET A 740 -5.24 1.08 23.65
CA MET A 740 -4.61 1.75 24.79
C MET A 740 -5.53 1.71 26.02
N GLU A 741 -4.98 2.05 27.18
CA GLU A 741 -5.77 2.17 28.40
C GLU A 741 -6.72 3.36 28.28
N ALA A 742 -8.00 3.17 28.62
CA ALA A 742 -8.97 4.25 28.65
C ALA A 742 -8.52 5.36 29.62
N SER A 743 -8.58 6.62 29.17
CA SER A 743 -8.22 7.79 29.99
C SER A 743 -9.40 8.30 30.83
N ILE A 744 -10.39 7.43 31.03
CA ILE A 744 -11.58 7.54 31.88
C ILE A 744 -11.88 6.12 32.38
N ASP A 745 -12.45 5.96 33.57
CA ASP A 745 -12.91 4.66 34.04
C ASP A 745 -14.07 4.13 33.18
N GLU A 746 -14.04 2.84 32.83
CA GLU A 746 -15.05 2.22 31.96
C GLU A 746 -16.46 2.27 32.58
N GLN A 747 -16.57 2.12 33.91
CA GLN A 747 -17.84 2.16 34.63
C GLN A 747 -18.33 3.59 34.83
N GLU A 748 -17.44 4.57 35.01
CA GLU A 748 -17.81 5.99 35.00
C GLU A 748 -18.37 6.43 33.64
N CYS A 749 -17.72 6.01 32.55
CA CYS A 749 -18.16 6.30 31.19
C CYS A 749 -19.53 5.66 30.89
N LEU A 750 -19.71 4.37 31.23
CA LEU A 750 -21.01 3.68 31.12
C LEU A 750 -22.09 4.36 31.97
N LYS A 751 -21.83 4.62 33.26
CA LYS A 751 -22.78 5.28 34.17
C LYS A 751 -23.22 6.68 33.69
N TRP A 752 -22.34 7.39 32.98
CA TRP A 752 -22.71 8.65 32.34
C TRP A 752 -23.64 8.42 31.13
N LEU A 753 -23.37 7.40 30.31
CA LEU A 753 -24.20 7.00 29.18
C LEU A 753 -25.57 6.45 29.62
N ASP A 754 -25.62 5.62 30.66
CA ASP A 754 -26.84 5.12 31.33
C ASP A 754 -27.77 6.25 31.81
N SER A 755 -27.22 7.43 32.09
CA SER A 755 -28.00 8.61 32.51
C SER A 755 -28.73 9.32 31.36
N LYS A 756 -28.50 8.91 30.10
CA LYS A 756 -29.04 9.55 28.89
C LYS A 756 -30.15 8.72 28.28
N LYS A 757 -30.92 9.33 27.37
CA LYS A 757 -31.93 8.61 26.59
C LYS A 757 -31.28 7.82 25.45
N PRO A 758 -31.87 6.70 24.99
CA PRO A 758 -31.47 6.03 23.76
C PRO A 758 -31.34 7.02 22.60
N SER A 759 -30.27 6.87 21.82
CA SER A 759 -29.90 7.69 20.66
C SER A 759 -29.88 9.22 20.88
N SER A 760 -29.53 9.69 22.09
CA SER A 760 -29.48 11.12 22.46
C SER A 760 -28.07 11.70 22.71
N VAL A 761 -27.02 10.90 22.44
CA VAL A 761 -25.60 11.28 22.61
C VAL A 761 -24.87 11.29 21.26
N LEU A 762 -24.15 12.37 20.97
CA LEU A 762 -23.14 12.42 19.92
C LEU A 762 -21.79 11.94 20.46
N TYR A 763 -21.20 10.90 19.86
CA TYR A 763 -19.81 10.56 20.09
C TYR A 763 -18.92 11.31 19.09
N VAL A 764 -17.85 11.96 19.56
CA VAL A 764 -16.95 12.79 18.74
C VAL A 764 -15.51 12.31 18.92
N CYS A 765 -14.97 11.63 17.90
CA CYS A 765 -13.61 11.09 17.94
C CYS A 765 -12.92 11.11 16.56
N PHE A 766 -11.75 11.74 16.52
CA PHE A 766 -10.95 11.91 15.31
C PHE A 766 -9.73 10.96 15.26
N GLY A 767 -9.74 9.90 16.08
CA GLY A 767 -8.62 8.97 16.21
C GLY A 767 -7.38 9.60 16.84
N THR A 768 -6.22 8.97 16.68
CA THR A 768 -4.98 9.37 17.35
C THR A 768 -3.94 10.05 16.47
N ILE A 769 -4.25 10.32 15.19
CA ILE A 769 -3.33 10.98 14.24
C ILE A 769 -3.79 12.40 13.92
N ALA A 770 -5.09 12.64 13.71
CA ALA A 770 -5.63 13.98 13.44
C ALA A 770 -5.27 14.96 14.58
N ASN A 771 -4.98 16.20 14.21
CA ASN A 771 -4.57 17.24 15.16
C ASN A 771 -5.06 18.63 14.69
N PHE A 772 -6.30 18.94 15.05
CA PHE A 772 -6.94 20.23 14.74
C PHE A 772 -6.26 21.40 15.48
N PRO A 773 -6.18 22.59 14.86
CA PRO A 773 -5.67 23.78 15.51
C PRO A 773 -6.66 24.32 16.55
N ASP A 774 -6.16 25.10 17.51
CA ASP A 774 -6.93 25.57 18.68
C ASP A 774 -8.12 26.48 18.30
N SER A 775 -8.04 27.16 17.14
CA SER A 775 -9.18 27.85 16.53
C SER A 775 -10.29 26.89 16.10
N GLN A 776 -9.95 25.77 15.46
CA GLN A 776 -10.92 24.77 15.02
C GLN A 776 -11.49 23.97 16.20
N LEU A 777 -10.71 23.78 17.27
CA LEU A 777 -11.23 23.24 18.55
C LEU A 777 -12.27 24.19 19.17
N LYS A 778 -12.05 25.51 19.11
CA LYS A 778 -13.05 26.52 19.53
C LYS A 778 -14.32 26.48 18.68
N GLU A 779 -14.22 26.35 17.35
CA GLU A 779 -15.38 26.17 16.48
C GLU A 779 -16.15 24.86 16.78
N ILE A 780 -15.44 23.74 17.03
CA ILE A 780 -16.06 22.46 17.42
C ILE A 780 -16.80 22.59 18.76
N ALA A 781 -16.19 23.24 19.77
CA ALA A 781 -16.83 23.47 21.05
C ALA A 781 -18.09 24.34 20.91
N MET A 782 -18.02 25.43 20.14
CA MET A 782 -19.19 26.29 19.89
C MET A 782 -20.30 25.57 19.11
N GLY A 783 -19.95 24.76 18.11
CA GLY A 783 -20.91 23.95 17.36
C GLY A 783 -21.59 22.87 18.21
N LEU A 784 -20.84 22.23 19.12
CA LEU A 784 -21.39 21.30 20.11
C LEU A 784 -22.39 21.98 21.06
N GLU A 785 -22.00 23.11 21.65
CA GLU A 785 -22.87 23.90 22.54
C GLU A 785 -24.14 24.37 21.82
N ALA A 786 -24.02 24.89 20.59
CA ALA A 786 -25.16 25.34 19.78
C ALA A 786 -26.09 24.18 19.36
N SER A 787 -25.55 22.97 19.13
CA SER A 787 -26.34 21.79 18.74
C SER A 787 -27.34 21.36 19.83
N GLY A 788 -27.06 21.72 21.09
CA GLY A 788 -27.89 21.41 22.26
C GLY A 788 -27.89 19.94 22.72
N GLN A 789 -27.28 19.05 21.93
CA GLN A 789 -27.22 17.59 22.17
C GLN A 789 -26.40 17.24 23.40
N ASN A 790 -26.56 16.01 23.92
CA ASN A 790 -25.55 15.44 24.81
C ASN A 790 -24.36 14.97 23.96
N PHE A 791 -23.14 15.00 24.50
CA PHE A 791 -21.97 14.54 23.74
C PHE A 791 -20.88 13.91 24.60
N ILE A 792 -20.13 13.00 23.99
CA ILE A 792 -18.80 12.57 24.46
C ILE A 792 -17.77 13.07 23.45
N TRP A 793 -16.82 13.89 23.89
CA TRP A 793 -15.76 14.43 23.02
C TRP A 793 -14.38 13.93 23.45
N VAL A 794 -13.70 13.22 22.54
CA VAL A 794 -12.36 12.69 22.75
C VAL A 794 -11.33 13.69 22.25
N LEU A 795 -10.37 14.05 23.12
CA LEU A 795 -9.36 15.08 22.89
C LEU A 795 -7.96 14.58 23.20
N ARG A 796 -6.99 15.06 22.42
CA ARG A 796 -5.55 14.79 22.63
C ARG A 796 -4.84 15.83 23.51
N LYS A 797 -5.56 16.85 23.98
CA LYS A 797 -5.08 17.90 24.90
C LYS A 797 -4.93 17.36 26.33
N SER A 798 -3.80 17.66 26.97
CA SER A 798 -3.53 17.26 28.36
C SER A 798 -4.23 18.18 29.38
N GLN A 799 -4.38 17.75 30.64
CA GLN A 799 -4.85 18.62 31.73
C GLN A 799 -3.84 19.74 32.12
N LYS A 800 -2.68 19.83 31.47
CA LYS A 800 -1.72 20.94 31.64
C LYS A 800 -1.83 22.00 30.54
N ASP A 801 -2.65 21.75 29.52
CA ASP A 801 -2.84 22.63 28.38
C ASP A 801 -3.91 23.67 28.77
N ARG A 802 -3.63 24.98 28.62
CA ARG A 802 -4.53 26.02 29.13
C ARG A 802 -5.84 26.04 28.35
N GLU A 803 -6.94 25.77 29.03
CA GLU A 803 -8.27 25.63 28.42
C GLU A 803 -8.72 26.94 27.74
N GLU A 804 -8.33 28.08 28.31
CA GLU A 804 -8.48 29.44 27.77
C GLU A 804 -7.97 29.59 26.32
N GLU A 805 -6.95 28.83 25.94
CA GLU A 805 -6.29 28.93 24.63
C GLU A 805 -7.10 28.23 23.51
N TRP A 806 -7.87 27.17 23.83
CA TRP A 806 -8.49 26.27 22.84
C TRP A 806 -9.95 25.84 23.13
N LEU A 807 -10.55 26.29 24.23
CA LEU A 807 -12.00 26.25 24.49
C LEU A 807 -12.58 27.68 24.63
N PRO A 808 -13.89 27.87 24.40
CA PRO A 808 -14.60 29.06 24.88
C PRO A 808 -14.54 29.16 26.41
N GLU A 809 -14.38 30.37 26.94
CA GLU A 809 -14.30 30.61 28.39
C GLU A 809 -15.51 29.97 29.12
N GLY A 810 -15.25 29.15 30.14
CA GLY A 810 -16.28 28.47 30.94
C GLY A 810 -17.09 27.38 30.22
N PHE A 811 -16.64 26.89 29.05
CA PHE A 811 -17.35 25.85 28.27
C PHE A 811 -17.67 24.59 29.08
N GLU A 812 -16.69 23.96 29.73
CA GLU A 812 -16.92 22.71 30.48
C GLU A 812 -18.00 22.88 31.56
N LYS A 813 -18.01 24.04 32.25
CA LYS A 813 -19.00 24.39 33.27
C LYS A 813 -20.41 24.63 32.69
N ARG A 814 -20.54 25.18 31.48
CA ARG A 814 -21.85 25.30 30.82
C ARG A 814 -22.36 23.95 30.31
N MET A 815 -21.45 23.06 29.92
CA MET A 815 -21.76 21.72 29.41
C MET A 815 -21.87 20.66 30.52
N GLU A 816 -21.72 21.03 31.80
CA GLU A 816 -21.82 20.10 32.93
C GLU A 816 -23.11 19.26 32.87
N GLY A 817 -22.97 17.94 32.96
CA GLY A 817 -24.08 16.98 32.84
C GLY A 817 -24.60 16.71 31.41
N LYS A 818 -24.32 17.57 30.43
CA LYS A 818 -24.63 17.37 28.99
C LYS A 818 -23.46 16.83 28.17
N GLY A 819 -22.26 17.34 28.43
CA GLY A 819 -21.01 16.91 27.82
C GLY A 819 -20.21 16.01 28.75
N LEU A 820 -19.35 15.17 28.15
CA LEU A 820 -18.27 14.44 28.81
C LEU A 820 -17.03 14.54 27.92
N ILE A 821 -15.92 15.00 28.49
CA ILE A 821 -14.67 15.21 27.75
C ILE A 821 -13.66 14.15 28.18
N ILE A 822 -13.19 13.34 27.24
CA ILE A 822 -12.20 12.28 27.48
C ILE A 822 -10.84 12.78 26.95
N ARG A 823 -9.89 13.03 27.84
CA ARG A 823 -8.57 13.58 27.53
C ARG A 823 -7.55 12.44 27.41
N GLY A 824 -7.36 11.93 26.19
CA GLY A 824 -6.50 10.80 25.88
C GLY A 824 -7.18 9.76 24.99
N TRP A 825 -7.19 8.50 25.43
CA TRP A 825 -7.84 7.38 24.73
C TRP A 825 -9.23 7.11 25.31
N ALA A 826 -10.18 6.75 24.44
CA ALA A 826 -11.55 6.39 24.81
C ALA A 826 -11.86 4.94 24.40
N PRO A 827 -12.66 4.19 25.16
CA PRO A 827 -13.07 2.82 24.83
C PRO A 827 -14.11 2.83 23.70
N GLN A 828 -13.68 3.18 22.48
CA GLN A 828 -14.55 3.56 21.35
C GLN A 828 -15.62 2.51 21.00
N VAL A 829 -15.27 1.22 20.99
CA VAL A 829 -16.24 0.15 20.66
C VAL A 829 -17.31 0.03 21.75
N LEU A 830 -16.94 0.14 23.02
CA LEU A 830 -17.87 0.12 24.15
C LEU A 830 -18.80 1.35 24.15
N ILE A 831 -18.30 2.52 23.74
CA ILE A 831 -19.13 3.73 23.62
C ILE A 831 -20.10 3.60 22.44
N LEU A 832 -19.65 3.19 21.26
CA LEU A 832 -20.48 3.09 20.05
C LEU A 832 -21.59 2.03 20.19
N ASP A 833 -21.32 0.93 20.88
CA ASP A 833 -22.25 -0.19 21.13
C ASP A 833 -23.33 0.15 22.19
N HIS A 834 -23.26 1.31 22.83
CA HIS A 834 -24.19 1.74 23.89
C HIS A 834 -25.44 2.43 23.33
N GLU A 835 -26.65 2.00 23.75
CA GLU A 835 -27.93 2.46 23.17
C GLU A 835 -28.14 3.98 23.19
N ALA A 836 -27.55 4.68 24.16
CA ALA A 836 -27.59 6.14 24.28
C ALA A 836 -26.93 6.89 23.10
N VAL A 837 -25.99 6.28 22.36
CA VAL A 837 -25.33 6.92 21.22
C VAL A 837 -26.29 6.99 20.02
N GLY A 838 -26.50 8.20 19.52
CA GLY A 838 -27.40 8.49 18.39
C GLY A 838 -26.68 8.81 17.09
N GLY A 839 -25.42 9.24 17.17
CA GLY A 839 -24.58 9.57 16.02
C GLY A 839 -23.10 9.69 16.36
N PHE A 840 -22.24 9.51 15.35
CA PHE A 840 -20.78 9.50 15.48
C PHE A 840 -20.11 10.53 14.56
N VAL A 841 -19.54 11.59 15.14
CA VAL A 841 -18.68 12.54 14.43
C VAL A 841 -17.28 11.94 14.30
N THR A 842 -16.87 11.64 13.06
CA THR A 842 -15.73 10.78 12.78
C THR A 842 -14.81 11.31 11.66
N HIS A 843 -13.51 11.10 11.86
CA HIS A 843 -12.47 11.33 10.85
C HIS A 843 -12.53 10.38 9.64
N CYS A 844 -13.51 9.48 9.56
CA CYS A 844 -13.70 8.52 8.47
C CYS A 844 -12.51 7.55 8.26
N GLY A 845 -11.67 7.32 9.27
CA GLY A 845 -10.69 6.22 9.24
C GLY A 845 -11.40 4.87 9.15
N TRP A 846 -10.84 3.91 8.41
CA TRP A 846 -11.58 2.71 8.02
C TRP A 846 -12.01 1.83 9.22
N ASN A 847 -11.17 1.68 10.25
CA ASN A 847 -11.54 0.96 11.48
C ASN A 847 -12.75 1.62 12.17
N SER A 848 -12.71 2.93 12.39
CA SER A 848 -13.81 3.68 13.02
C SER A 848 -15.07 3.67 12.17
N THR A 849 -14.93 3.64 10.84
CA THR A 849 -16.03 3.47 9.89
C THR A 849 -16.69 2.10 10.07
N LEU A 850 -15.91 1.02 10.12
CA LEU A 850 -16.41 -0.34 10.38
C LEU A 850 -17.02 -0.47 11.77
N GLU A 851 -16.43 0.15 12.80
CA GLU A 851 -16.92 0.11 14.19
C GLU A 851 -18.29 0.81 14.32
N GLY A 852 -18.45 2.02 13.76
CA GLY A 852 -19.75 2.72 13.77
C GLY A 852 -20.82 2.04 12.91
N ILE A 853 -20.44 1.45 11.77
CA ILE A 853 -21.34 0.61 10.95
C ILE A 853 -21.78 -0.63 11.72
N SER A 854 -20.86 -1.32 12.41
CA SER A 854 -21.15 -2.54 13.17
C SER A 854 -22.05 -2.27 14.38
N ALA A 855 -21.94 -1.10 15.00
CA ALA A 855 -22.82 -0.64 16.08
C ALA A 855 -24.17 -0.07 15.59
N GLY A 856 -24.31 0.19 14.28
CA GLY A 856 -25.54 0.76 13.70
C GLY A 856 -25.75 2.24 13.98
N VAL A 857 -24.65 3.00 14.10
CA VAL A 857 -24.63 4.42 14.44
C VAL A 857 -24.41 5.28 13.17
N PRO A 858 -25.31 6.23 12.82
CA PRO A 858 -25.12 7.15 11.70
C PRO A 858 -24.02 8.17 11.99
N MET A 859 -23.44 8.78 10.96
CA MET A 859 -22.16 9.49 11.06
C MET A 859 -22.22 10.97 10.64
N VAL A 860 -21.44 11.82 11.29
CA VAL A 860 -20.96 13.07 10.69
C VAL A 860 -19.56 12.83 10.15
N THR A 861 -19.41 12.94 8.83
CA THR A 861 -18.15 12.66 8.12
C THR A 861 -17.27 13.90 8.08
N TRP A 862 -16.09 13.80 8.69
CA TRP A 862 -15.09 14.86 8.79
C TRP A 862 -13.69 14.35 8.38
N PRO A 863 -13.48 13.95 7.11
CA PRO A 863 -12.19 13.42 6.66
C PRO A 863 -11.05 14.44 6.83
N VAL A 864 -9.84 13.94 7.13
CA VAL A 864 -8.67 14.77 7.47
C VAL A 864 -7.47 14.46 6.57
N PHE A 865 -7.15 13.18 6.32
CA PHE A 865 -5.96 12.75 5.58
C PHE A 865 -6.11 11.33 4.96
N ALA A 866 -5.06 10.81 4.31
CA ALA A 866 -5.01 9.47 3.71
C ALA A 866 -6.22 9.19 2.79
N GLU A 867 -6.88 8.03 2.93
CA GLU A 867 -8.03 7.65 2.10
C GLU A 867 -9.37 8.22 2.60
N GLN A 868 -9.38 8.98 3.69
CA GLN A 868 -10.61 9.29 4.44
C GLN A 868 -11.68 9.99 3.60
N PHE A 869 -11.27 10.75 2.58
CA PHE A 869 -12.16 11.37 1.58
C PHE A 869 -12.89 10.36 0.68
N TYR A 870 -12.27 9.22 0.38
CA TYR A 870 -12.94 8.10 -0.28
C TYR A 870 -13.86 7.34 0.70
N ASN A 871 -13.44 7.20 1.97
CA ASN A 871 -14.30 6.61 3.01
C ASN A 871 -15.54 7.47 3.25
N GLU A 872 -15.44 8.82 3.25
CA GLU A 872 -16.61 9.72 3.28
C GLU A 872 -17.58 9.40 2.13
N LYS A 873 -17.07 9.24 0.90
CA LYS A 873 -17.89 8.93 -0.28
C LYS A 873 -18.61 7.59 -0.14
N PHE A 874 -17.95 6.57 0.41
CA PHE A 874 -18.60 5.30 0.78
C PHE A 874 -19.74 5.53 1.81
N ILE A 875 -19.46 6.21 2.92
CA ILE A 875 -20.41 6.44 4.02
C ILE A 875 -21.64 7.24 3.55
N ARG A 876 -21.44 8.26 2.71
CA ARG A 876 -22.49 9.19 2.26
C ARG A 876 -23.27 8.73 1.03
N GLU A 877 -22.61 8.22 0.00
CA GLU A 877 -23.21 8.00 -1.32
C GLU A 877 -23.62 6.54 -1.54
N VAL A 878 -22.84 5.59 -1.00
CA VAL A 878 -23.07 4.14 -1.12
C VAL A 878 -23.92 3.61 0.04
N VAL A 879 -23.41 3.63 1.28
CA VAL A 879 -24.17 3.11 2.43
C VAL A 879 -25.17 4.13 2.98
N ARG A 880 -25.03 5.42 2.66
CA ARG A 880 -26.01 6.50 2.95
C ARG A 880 -26.43 6.56 4.43
N ILE A 881 -25.44 6.56 5.33
CA ILE A 881 -25.63 6.76 6.77
C ILE A 881 -24.87 7.98 7.31
N GLY A 882 -24.41 8.86 6.42
CA GLY A 882 -23.50 9.95 6.76
C GLY A 882 -23.93 11.33 6.25
N ILE A 883 -23.63 12.34 7.05
CA ILE A 883 -23.75 13.75 6.70
C ILE A 883 -22.37 14.40 6.77
N SER A 884 -21.97 15.11 5.72
CA SER A 884 -20.72 15.87 5.76
C SER A 884 -20.85 17.11 6.62
N VAL A 885 -19.81 17.38 7.41
CA VAL A 885 -19.65 18.66 8.09
C VAL A 885 -19.31 19.80 7.10
N GLY A 886 -18.86 19.47 5.88
CA GLY A 886 -18.54 20.44 4.83
C GLY A 886 -17.06 20.70 4.56
N VAL A 887 -16.18 19.74 4.89
CA VAL A 887 -14.76 19.73 4.47
C VAL A 887 -14.66 19.83 2.94
N LYS A 888 -13.80 20.72 2.41
CA LYS A 888 -13.65 20.98 0.96
C LYS A 888 -12.25 20.71 0.41
N ARG A 889 -11.21 20.73 1.26
CA ARG A 889 -9.82 20.48 0.89
C ARG A 889 -9.14 19.47 1.81
N ASN A 890 -8.22 18.70 1.27
CA ASN A 890 -7.32 17.86 2.05
C ASN A 890 -6.19 18.74 2.61
N VAL A 891 -6.13 18.89 3.93
CA VAL A 891 -5.07 19.61 4.65
C VAL A 891 -4.45 18.59 5.61
N GLU A 892 -3.44 17.88 5.12
CA GLU A 892 -2.96 16.63 5.73
C GLU A 892 -2.66 16.80 7.24
N THR A 893 -3.19 15.88 8.06
CA THR A 893 -3.11 15.85 9.54
C THR A 893 -3.88 16.95 10.29
N VAL A 894 -3.94 18.17 9.75
CA VAL A 894 -4.52 19.35 10.41
C VAL A 894 -6.04 19.45 10.21
N GLY A 895 -6.53 19.03 9.04
CA GLY A 895 -7.94 19.13 8.64
C GLY A 895 -8.31 20.48 8.03
N ASP A 896 -9.44 20.51 7.33
CA ASP A 896 -10.01 21.76 6.82
C ASP A 896 -10.69 22.56 7.94
N ASN A 897 -10.79 23.88 7.74
CA ASN A 897 -11.47 24.78 8.66
C ASN A 897 -12.98 24.72 8.40
N VAL A 898 -13.77 24.59 9.46
CA VAL A 898 -15.23 24.52 9.39
C VAL A 898 -15.81 25.39 10.50
N GLU A 899 -16.67 26.33 10.13
CA GLU A 899 -17.36 27.26 11.03
C GLU A 899 -18.42 26.53 11.87
N LYS A 900 -18.60 26.96 13.13
CA LYS A 900 -19.57 26.38 14.08
C LYS A 900 -20.99 26.20 13.53
N GLU A 901 -21.47 27.07 12.63
CA GLU A 901 -22.80 26.95 12.00
C GLU A 901 -22.89 25.71 11.09
N GLY A 902 -21.80 25.34 10.41
CA GLY A 902 -21.71 24.11 9.63
C GLY A 902 -21.64 22.87 10.52
N ILE A 903 -20.88 22.97 11.61
CA ILE A 903 -20.72 21.92 12.62
C ILE A 903 -22.05 21.63 13.32
N GLU A 904 -22.72 22.66 13.85
CA GLU A 904 -24.04 22.58 14.47
C GLU A 904 -25.05 21.92 13.51
N LYS A 905 -25.13 22.41 12.27
CA LYS A 905 -26.09 21.92 11.28
C LYS A 905 -25.87 20.45 10.94
N ALA A 906 -24.63 19.98 10.88
CA ALA A 906 -24.32 18.56 10.66
C ALA A 906 -24.65 17.71 11.90
N MET A 907 -24.29 18.18 13.10
CA MET A 907 -24.58 17.53 14.38
C MET A 907 -26.09 17.42 14.66
N ARG A 908 -26.88 18.45 14.31
CA ARG A 908 -28.34 18.40 14.38
C ARG A 908 -28.93 17.38 13.41
N ARG A 909 -28.60 17.47 12.12
CA ARG A 909 -29.21 16.60 11.08
C ARG A 909 -28.92 15.10 11.24
N VAL A 910 -27.85 14.70 11.95
CA VAL A 910 -27.59 13.28 12.23
C VAL A 910 -28.41 12.76 13.44
N MET A 911 -28.95 13.66 14.27
CA MET A 911 -29.67 13.36 15.51
C MET A 911 -31.18 13.62 15.41
N GLU A 912 -31.58 14.67 14.68
CA GLU A 912 -32.91 15.28 14.68
C GLU A 912 -33.58 15.18 13.29
N GLY A 913 -34.85 14.75 13.25
CA GLY A 913 -35.69 14.74 12.04
C GLY A 913 -35.72 13.41 11.27
N GLU A 914 -36.50 13.39 10.18
CA GLU A 914 -36.77 12.16 9.40
C GLU A 914 -35.50 11.61 8.72
N GLU A 915 -34.61 12.49 8.25
CA GLU A 915 -33.29 12.11 7.70
C GLU A 915 -32.44 11.35 8.72
N ALA A 916 -32.46 11.77 10.00
CA ALA A 916 -31.75 11.09 11.07
C ALA A 916 -32.31 9.68 11.35
N GLU A 917 -33.63 9.52 11.38
CA GLU A 917 -34.26 8.21 11.61
C GLU A 917 -34.09 7.26 10.42
N GLU A 918 -34.12 7.74 9.17
CA GLU A 918 -33.82 6.91 8.00
C GLU A 918 -32.37 6.41 8.04
N MET A 919 -31.40 7.31 8.27
CA MET A 919 -29.99 6.93 8.41
C MET A 919 -29.78 5.96 9.57
N ARG A 920 -30.45 6.16 10.73
CA ARG A 920 -30.33 5.29 11.91
C ARG A 920 -30.95 3.91 11.67
N LYS A 921 -32.08 3.83 10.96
CA LYS A 921 -32.66 2.55 10.50
C LYS A 921 -31.69 1.82 9.59
N ARG A 922 -31.17 2.52 8.57
CA ARG A 922 -30.25 1.97 7.56
C ARG A 922 -28.91 1.54 8.16
N ALA A 923 -28.39 2.29 9.15
CA ALA A 923 -27.20 1.89 9.90
C ALA A 923 -27.45 0.59 10.69
N LYS A 924 -28.61 0.43 11.34
CA LYS A 924 -29.00 -0.82 12.02
C LYS A 924 -29.17 -2.02 11.07
N GLU A 925 -29.59 -1.78 9.82
CA GLU A 925 -29.60 -2.81 8.77
C GLU A 925 -28.16 -3.26 8.42
N PHE A 926 -27.21 -2.32 8.24
CA PHE A 926 -25.80 -2.66 8.02
C PHE A 926 -25.10 -3.28 9.24
N ALA A 927 -25.49 -2.92 10.47
CA ALA A 927 -25.01 -3.56 11.70
C ALA A 927 -25.38 -5.04 11.73
N LYS A 928 -26.64 -5.36 11.42
CA LYS A 928 -27.10 -6.74 11.29
C LYS A 928 -26.31 -7.50 10.22
N MET A 929 -26.12 -6.92 9.03
CA MET A 929 -25.32 -7.53 7.96
C MET A 929 -23.87 -7.76 8.37
N SER A 930 -23.28 -6.83 9.13
CA SER A 930 -21.90 -6.93 9.63
C SER A 930 -21.73 -8.10 10.61
N THR A 931 -22.69 -8.29 11.51
CA THR A 931 -22.72 -9.45 12.42
C THR A 931 -22.93 -10.75 11.64
N GLN A 932 -23.90 -10.80 10.72
CA GLN A 932 -24.18 -11.99 9.89
C GLN A 932 -23.02 -12.39 8.98
N ALA A 933 -22.14 -11.47 8.60
CA ALA A 933 -20.91 -11.79 7.86
C ALA A 933 -19.87 -12.54 8.71
N MET A 934 -19.84 -12.27 10.01
CA MET A 934 -18.87 -12.83 10.99
C MET A 934 -19.39 -14.07 11.72
N GLU A 935 -20.71 -14.30 11.71
CA GLU A 935 -21.37 -15.52 12.21
C GLU A 935 -20.97 -16.77 11.41
N GLU A 936 -21.20 -17.97 11.98
CA GLU A 936 -20.87 -19.23 11.31
C GLU A 936 -21.71 -19.42 10.03
N GLY A 937 -21.03 -19.67 8.91
CA GLY A 937 -21.63 -19.67 7.57
C GLY A 937 -21.72 -18.28 6.90
N GLY A 938 -21.41 -17.20 7.63
CA GLY A 938 -21.32 -15.84 7.10
C GLY A 938 -20.20 -15.66 6.05
N SER A 939 -20.30 -14.62 5.22
CA SER A 939 -19.35 -14.39 4.12
C SER A 939 -17.89 -14.28 4.59
N SER A 940 -17.64 -13.50 5.64
CA SER A 940 -16.31 -13.26 6.20
C SER A 940 -15.80 -14.44 7.03
N TYR A 941 -16.72 -15.17 7.67
CA TYR A 941 -16.44 -16.48 8.26
C TYR A 941 -15.96 -17.49 7.20
N LEU A 942 -16.65 -17.57 6.06
CA LEU A 942 -16.30 -18.50 4.97
C LEU A 942 -15.00 -18.09 4.26
N ASP A 943 -14.78 -16.81 3.97
CA ASP A 943 -13.53 -16.35 3.36
C ASP A 943 -12.31 -16.60 4.27
N LEU A 944 -12.46 -16.48 5.59
CA LEU A 944 -11.43 -16.89 6.56
C LEU A 944 -11.22 -18.41 6.57
N SER A 945 -12.27 -19.22 6.43
CA SER A 945 -12.15 -20.68 6.30
C SER A 945 -11.35 -21.07 5.06
N VAL A 946 -11.67 -20.46 3.91
CA VAL A 946 -10.98 -20.68 2.62
C VAL A 946 -9.51 -20.29 2.74
N LEU A 947 -9.20 -19.13 3.33
CA LEU A 947 -7.82 -18.71 3.59
C LEU A 947 -7.04 -19.72 4.45
N ILE A 948 -7.65 -20.23 5.53
CA ILE A 948 -7.01 -21.22 6.40
C ILE A 948 -6.78 -22.55 5.67
N GLN A 949 -7.73 -23.00 4.85
CA GLN A 949 -7.61 -24.22 4.05
C GLN A 949 -6.49 -24.12 3.00
N GLU A 950 -6.40 -23.00 2.29
CA GLU A 950 -5.34 -22.75 1.30
C GLU A 950 -3.93 -22.72 1.93
N LEU A 951 -3.81 -22.18 3.15
CA LEU A 951 -2.54 -22.18 3.89
C LEU A 951 -2.18 -23.58 4.46
N GLN A 952 -3.17 -24.44 4.72
CA GLN A 952 -2.95 -25.83 5.13
C GLN A 952 -2.57 -26.75 3.95
N CYS A 953 -3.15 -26.50 2.78
CA CYS A 953 -2.92 -27.24 1.54
C CYS A 953 -2.31 -26.35 0.44
N PRO A 954 -1.09 -25.80 0.64
CA PRO A 954 -0.44 -24.99 -0.38
C PRO A 954 -0.19 -25.83 -1.66
N PRO A 955 -0.45 -25.30 -2.86
CA PRO A 955 -0.29 -26.03 -4.12
C PRO A 955 1.17 -26.46 -4.33
N HIS A 956 1.34 -27.64 -4.96
CA HIS A 956 2.61 -28.31 -5.22
C HIS A 956 3.32 -27.86 -6.50
#